data_AF-A0A836EJ35-F1
#
_entry.id   AF-A0A836EJ35-F1
#
_cell.length_a   1.000
_cell.length_b   1.000
_cell.length_c   1.000
_cell.angle_alpha   90.00
_cell.angle_beta   90.00
_cell.angle_gamma   90.00
#
_symmetry.space_group_name_H-M   'P 1'
#
loop_
_entity.id
_entity.type
_entity.pdbx_description
1 polymer ?
#
loop_
_entity_poly.entity_id
_entity_poly.type
_entity_poly.pdbx_seq_one_letter_code
_entity_poly.pdbx_strand_id
1 'polypeptide(L)'
;MLFARAVTFVVAVVAVVGADEPITERKCDKNILWTGGTFEWPCVATKSIFKNSGRYISKNILATRVAIYKDDAILALPRYKPGVPATLARVSLKDKNCQASLWAFPCWSLQEEGTCSALQNVVDLFLDPQEVLWVLDTGVINSLEQPERKCPPKVVALNIKTGKVLKTVDLSGLTNSASRLQYVVADYNPDGRVFVYVSDAASRAILVYDVTSGRGYRVVLPQAVTLNCDRRDVLYLALVRHNDGSTCLLFTYLGSSRVFSIRTDHLRSGNAQGRIQDLGVKPQKIVILGTDNGSAVFFRYVGNGEVYRWDSITPFVAANFQPVYENSYEGSLPTHIVPDYRRGQMRVLESNFPDYMQGTVGCGANHALILMHTIFVTILSLLYVRMRAGTLETIAQWSLLEFALPNERGFQYQPENIVMTGIEITWNRIFVSTPRLRSGVPATLSFFPRNVPLGSNPKLQAYPSWDWHGAGKGEINCTRLISVYRTRLDRCDRLWVVDAGVMTSIDDFMPVCPPKVVVFDLKTDQVIRHVTFPREVLRPDSLLTNVVVDEVSAKTCDDVFLYMTDTLGPGILIFDGATDRSWRVIHSSMFPNPDQAMYTIGSDTFEFLDGVVGLTFSPKLGIVYYQPLATDRIFSVPTSALQAGPLPFGEQLPVTLVGRKSSQGLALAVDPRDDTIIFSPFTETAIASWQPQTNQQRILAYSPEKLQFTADILLAKYDNGNIWIMSSRFHKFFLRRIDNRQINIRIMRLKADNQALVPTLFNQQIDPYLQFYNNTLGF
;
A
#
# COMPACT_ATOMS: atom_id res chain seq x y z
N MET A 1 12.49 -42.12 -43.46
CA MET A 1 11.53 -41.83 -44.56
C MET A 1 10.21 -41.44 -43.90
N LEU A 2 9.90 -40.13 -43.79
CA LEU A 2 9.12 -39.32 -44.77
C LEU A 2 7.67 -39.85 -44.87
N PHE A 3 6.58 -39.12 -44.55
CA PHE A 3 6.19 -37.73 -44.83
C PHE A 3 5.25 -37.20 -43.70
N ALA A 4 5.48 -36.00 -43.16
CA ALA A 4 4.85 -34.72 -43.52
C ALA A 4 3.30 -34.68 -43.44
N ARG A 5 2.75 -33.92 -42.48
CA ARG A 5 1.42 -33.31 -42.59
C ARG A 5 1.54 -31.82 -42.30
N ALA A 6 1.41 -31.04 -43.36
CA ALA A 6 1.20 -29.60 -43.32
C ALA A 6 -0.19 -29.32 -42.71
N VAL A 7 -0.27 -28.34 -41.80
CA VAL A 7 -1.53 -27.75 -41.37
C VAL A 7 -1.53 -26.31 -41.86
N THR A 8 -2.43 -26.07 -42.81
CA THR A 8 -2.70 -24.79 -43.47
C THR A 8 -3.30 -23.80 -42.46
N PHE A 9 -2.65 -22.66 -42.26
CA PHE A 9 -3.22 -21.50 -41.57
C PHE A 9 -4.19 -20.78 -42.52
N VAL A 10 -5.48 -20.75 -42.17
CA VAL A 10 -6.47 -19.86 -42.80
C VAL A 10 -6.52 -18.59 -41.98
N VAL A 11 -5.97 -17.51 -42.52
CA VAL A 11 -6.13 -16.14 -41.99
C VAL A 11 -7.48 -15.62 -42.48
N ALA A 12 -8.47 -15.54 -41.59
CA ALA A 12 -9.71 -14.82 -41.85
C ALA A 12 -9.48 -13.33 -41.60
N VAL A 13 -9.33 -12.57 -42.67
CA VAL A 13 -9.41 -11.10 -42.67
C VAL A 13 -10.88 -10.73 -42.56
N VAL A 14 -11.30 -10.16 -41.43
CA VAL A 14 -12.62 -9.52 -41.32
C VAL A 14 -12.46 -8.06 -41.74
N ALA A 15 -12.99 -7.76 -42.92
CA ALA A 15 -13.17 -6.40 -43.43
C ALA A 15 -14.28 -5.70 -42.62
N VAL A 16 -14.01 -4.50 -42.13
CA VAL A 16 -15.01 -3.61 -41.53
C VAL A 16 -15.77 -2.95 -42.68
N VAL A 17 -17.00 -3.42 -42.93
CA VAL A 17 -17.97 -2.72 -43.76
C VAL A 17 -18.90 -1.98 -42.81
N GLY A 18 -18.95 -0.65 -42.94
CA GLY A 18 -19.90 0.19 -42.24
C GLY A 18 -21.33 -0.14 -42.70
N ALA A 19 -22.21 -0.36 -41.73
CA ALA A 19 -23.65 -0.38 -41.93
C ALA A 19 -24.27 0.49 -40.82
N ASP A 20 -24.99 1.53 -41.25
CA ASP A 20 -25.89 2.32 -40.41
C ASP A 20 -26.94 1.39 -39.77
N GLU A 21 -27.00 1.37 -38.44
CA GLU A 21 -28.11 0.75 -37.70
C GLU A 21 -29.10 1.82 -37.19
N PRO A 22 -30.41 1.52 -37.20
CA PRO A 22 -31.46 2.47 -36.85
C PRO A 22 -31.54 2.71 -35.34
N ILE A 23 -32.00 3.92 -35.00
CA ILE A 23 -32.26 4.44 -33.65
C ILE A 23 -33.07 3.42 -32.84
N THR A 24 -32.39 2.69 -31.95
CA THR A 24 -33.00 1.77 -30.99
C THR A 24 -32.87 2.33 -29.57
N GLU A 25 -33.93 2.15 -28.78
CA GLU A 25 -34.16 2.70 -27.44
C GLU A 25 -32.92 2.67 -26.53
N ARG A 26 -32.52 3.84 -26.02
CA ARG A 26 -31.49 3.95 -24.97
C ARG A 26 -31.97 3.23 -23.71
N LYS A 27 -31.51 1.99 -23.49
CA LYS A 27 -31.51 1.38 -22.16
C LYS A 27 -30.67 2.27 -21.24
N CYS A 28 -31.32 3.02 -20.37
CA CYS A 28 -30.61 3.70 -19.29
C CYS A 28 -30.11 2.65 -18.30
N ASP A 29 -28.78 2.63 -18.11
CA ASP A 29 -28.11 1.80 -17.12
C ASP A 29 -28.67 2.06 -15.70
N LYS A 30 -28.28 1.26 -14.70
CA LYS A 30 -28.70 1.42 -13.28
C LYS A 30 -28.29 2.76 -12.62
N ASN A 31 -27.89 3.75 -13.40
CA ASN A 31 -27.38 5.05 -13.01
C ASN A 31 -28.52 6.05 -12.93
N ILE A 32 -28.51 6.92 -11.92
CA ILE A 32 -29.46 8.03 -11.82
C ILE A 32 -28.81 9.25 -12.46
N LEU A 33 -29.38 9.71 -13.58
CA LEU A 33 -28.85 10.81 -14.38
C LEU A 33 -29.83 11.98 -14.36
N TRP A 34 -29.32 13.20 -14.28
CA TRP A 34 -30.13 14.39 -14.47
C TRP A 34 -29.29 15.58 -14.93
N THR A 35 -29.91 16.46 -15.69
CA THR A 35 -29.34 17.73 -16.14
C THR A 35 -30.02 18.90 -15.43
N GLY A 36 -29.25 19.77 -14.78
CA GLY A 36 -29.74 20.91 -14.01
C GLY A 36 -30.49 20.49 -12.75
N GLY A 37 -31.65 21.10 -12.48
CA GLY A 37 -32.54 20.68 -11.40
C GLY A 37 -33.97 20.59 -11.89
N THR A 38 -34.32 19.46 -12.50
CA THR A 38 -35.68 19.10 -12.92
C THR A 38 -36.58 18.90 -11.70
N PHE A 39 -36.94 20.00 -11.06
CA PHE A 39 -37.77 19.98 -9.87
C PHE A 39 -39.21 19.57 -10.19
N GLU A 40 -39.79 18.78 -9.29
CA GLU A 40 -41.22 18.57 -9.19
C GLU A 40 -41.86 19.75 -8.47
N TRP A 41 -42.70 20.47 -9.19
CA TRP A 41 -43.33 21.70 -8.72
C TRP A 41 -44.72 21.41 -8.14
N PRO A 42 -45.17 22.17 -7.13
CA PRO A 42 -46.53 22.01 -6.60
C PRO A 42 -47.62 22.19 -7.67
N CYS A 43 -47.38 23.10 -8.63
CA CYS A 43 -48.21 23.29 -9.81
C CYS A 43 -47.44 24.02 -10.93
N VAL A 44 -48.00 24.03 -12.14
CA VAL A 44 -47.40 24.67 -13.33
C VAL A 44 -47.28 26.19 -13.16
N ALA A 45 -48.21 26.83 -12.44
CA ALA A 45 -48.16 28.26 -12.17
C ALA A 45 -46.92 28.63 -11.33
N THR A 46 -46.64 27.90 -10.25
CA THR A 46 -45.44 28.11 -9.42
C THR A 46 -44.16 27.97 -10.23
N LYS A 47 -44.07 26.92 -11.08
CA LYS A 47 -42.93 26.72 -11.99
C LYS A 47 -42.72 27.93 -12.90
N SER A 48 -43.81 28.47 -13.45
CA SER A 48 -43.77 29.62 -14.37
C SER A 48 -43.33 30.90 -13.65
N ILE A 49 -43.83 31.13 -12.42
CA ILE A 49 -43.40 32.26 -11.58
C ILE A 49 -41.90 32.20 -11.29
N PHE A 50 -41.39 31.03 -10.87
CA PHE A 50 -39.96 30.87 -10.56
C PHE A 50 -39.08 31.05 -11.80
N LYS A 51 -39.51 30.55 -12.97
CA LYS A 51 -38.79 30.79 -14.24
C LYS A 51 -38.79 32.28 -14.61
N ASN A 52 -39.95 32.92 -14.62
CA ASN A 52 -40.09 34.30 -15.09
C ASN A 52 -39.42 35.32 -14.15
N SER A 53 -39.36 35.02 -12.86
CA SER A 53 -38.67 35.85 -11.86
C SER A 53 -37.14 35.61 -11.79
N GLY A 54 -36.61 34.65 -12.55
CA GLY A 54 -35.19 34.26 -12.46
C GLY A 54 -34.84 33.45 -11.19
N ARG A 55 -35.84 33.07 -10.38
CA ARG A 55 -35.65 32.21 -9.18
C ARG A 55 -35.42 30.73 -9.52
N TYR A 56 -35.57 30.34 -10.78
CA TYR A 56 -35.17 29.04 -11.30
C TYR A 56 -34.39 29.18 -12.61
N ILE A 57 -33.09 28.93 -12.53
CA ILE A 57 -32.15 28.93 -13.65
C ILE A 57 -31.48 27.56 -13.67
N SER A 58 -31.87 26.68 -14.59
CA SER A 58 -31.39 25.29 -14.63
C SER A 58 -29.87 25.16 -14.73
N LYS A 59 -29.22 26.11 -15.43
CA LYS A 59 -27.76 26.20 -15.59
C LYS A 59 -27.00 26.45 -14.29
N ASN A 60 -27.66 27.03 -13.29
CA ASN A 60 -27.05 27.45 -12.04
C ASN A 60 -27.13 26.40 -10.94
N ILE A 61 -27.77 25.26 -11.21
CA ILE A 61 -27.98 24.18 -10.24
C ILE A 61 -26.88 23.13 -10.39
N LEU A 62 -26.17 22.90 -9.29
CA LEU A 62 -25.10 21.92 -9.16
C LEU A 62 -25.29 21.14 -7.85
N ALA A 63 -25.33 19.82 -7.94
CA ALA A 63 -25.25 18.95 -6.79
C ALA A 63 -23.79 18.68 -6.42
N THR A 64 -23.45 18.90 -5.16
CA THR A 64 -22.06 18.75 -4.68
C THR A 64 -21.90 17.64 -3.66
N ARG A 65 -22.96 17.26 -2.95
CA ARG A 65 -22.95 16.26 -1.87
C ARG A 65 -24.21 15.42 -1.91
N VAL A 66 -24.09 14.19 -1.41
CA VAL A 66 -25.19 13.24 -1.39
C VAL A 66 -25.15 12.36 -0.15
N ALA A 67 -26.30 12.13 0.48
CA ALA A 67 -26.51 11.08 1.47
C ALA A 67 -27.50 10.06 0.92
N ILE A 68 -27.26 8.77 1.19
CA ILE A 68 -28.15 7.69 0.75
C ILE A 68 -28.97 7.20 1.94
N TYR A 69 -30.29 7.25 1.80
CA TYR A 69 -31.22 6.63 2.74
C TYR A 69 -32.19 5.73 2.00
N LYS A 70 -31.98 4.42 2.13
CA LYS A 70 -32.80 3.37 1.50
C LYS A 70 -32.89 3.50 -0.03
N ASP A 71 -33.95 4.11 -0.53
CA ASP A 71 -34.22 4.28 -1.96
C ASP A 71 -34.16 5.75 -2.38
N ASP A 72 -33.77 6.65 -1.49
CA ASP A 72 -33.65 8.07 -1.74
C ASP A 72 -32.19 8.50 -1.63
N ALA A 73 -31.78 9.39 -2.53
CA ALA A 73 -30.54 10.14 -2.43
C ALA A 73 -30.88 11.60 -2.11
N ILE A 74 -30.36 12.10 -1.00
CA ILE A 74 -30.55 13.49 -0.57
C ILE A 74 -29.36 14.30 -1.04
N LEU A 75 -29.60 15.34 -1.83
CA LEU A 75 -28.61 16.15 -2.51
C LEU A 75 -28.48 17.52 -1.85
N ALA A 76 -27.24 17.94 -1.60
CA ALA A 76 -26.93 19.34 -1.38
C ALA A 76 -26.80 20.04 -2.74
N LEU A 77 -27.57 21.11 -2.91
CA LEU A 77 -27.58 21.97 -4.09
C LEU A 77 -27.20 23.39 -3.64
N PRO A 78 -25.90 23.69 -3.46
CA PRO A 78 -25.51 24.99 -2.96
C PRO A 78 -25.99 26.11 -3.88
N ARG A 79 -26.51 27.19 -3.30
CA ARG A 79 -26.85 28.44 -4.00
C ARG A 79 -25.57 29.23 -4.32
N TYR A 80 -24.70 28.65 -5.15
CA TYR A 80 -23.47 29.30 -5.60
C TYR A 80 -23.71 30.43 -6.59
N LYS A 81 -24.78 30.32 -7.37
CA LYS A 81 -25.28 31.27 -8.36
C LYS A 81 -26.79 31.49 -8.11
N PRO A 82 -27.38 32.60 -8.60
CA PRO A 82 -28.80 32.88 -8.42
C PRO A 82 -29.67 31.86 -9.15
N GLY A 83 -30.94 31.75 -8.73
CA GLY A 83 -31.91 30.89 -9.41
C GLY A 83 -31.84 29.41 -9.04
N VAL A 84 -31.34 29.06 -7.85
CA VAL A 84 -31.39 27.71 -7.28
C VAL A 84 -32.59 27.61 -6.31
N PRO A 85 -33.73 27.04 -6.74
CA PRO A 85 -35.00 27.17 -6.03
C PRO A 85 -35.05 26.36 -4.72
N ALA A 86 -34.37 25.21 -4.66
CA ALA A 86 -34.19 24.42 -3.45
C ALA A 86 -32.71 24.09 -3.29
N THR A 87 -32.19 24.25 -2.07
CA THR A 87 -30.80 23.98 -1.73
C THR A 87 -30.60 22.59 -1.11
N LEU A 88 -31.69 21.95 -0.67
CA LEU A 88 -31.73 20.55 -0.26
C LEU A 88 -32.84 19.84 -1.04
N ALA A 89 -32.49 18.76 -1.73
CA ALA A 89 -33.43 18.02 -2.56
C ALA A 89 -33.29 16.52 -2.34
N ARG A 90 -34.31 15.75 -2.71
CA ARG A 90 -34.23 14.29 -2.83
C ARG A 90 -34.42 13.89 -4.28
N VAL A 91 -33.81 12.77 -4.65
CA VAL A 91 -34.05 12.04 -5.90
C VAL A 91 -34.23 10.57 -5.56
N SER A 92 -35.13 9.87 -6.28
CA SER A 92 -35.34 8.45 -6.04
C SER A 92 -34.33 7.60 -6.79
N LEU A 93 -33.69 6.66 -6.10
CA LEU A 93 -32.84 5.63 -6.70
C LEU A 93 -33.63 4.57 -7.49
N LYS A 94 -34.97 4.62 -7.44
CA LYS A 94 -35.86 3.79 -8.26
C LYS A 94 -36.23 4.44 -9.57
N ASP A 95 -35.87 5.70 -9.77
CA ASP A 95 -36.15 6.39 -11.02
C ASP A 95 -35.42 5.67 -12.16
N LYS A 96 -36.19 5.25 -13.17
CA LYS A 96 -35.66 4.57 -14.36
C LYS A 96 -35.59 5.53 -15.55
N ASN A 97 -35.99 6.78 -15.35
CA ASN A 97 -35.91 7.79 -16.39
C ASN A 97 -34.45 8.22 -16.57
N CYS A 98 -34.09 8.48 -17.82
CA CYS A 98 -32.78 9.03 -18.17
C CYS A 98 -32.60 10.50 -17.71
N GLN A 99 -33.61 11.08 -17.07
CA GLN A 99 -33.63 12.41 -16.48
C GLN A 99 -34.44 12.32 -15.18
N ALA A 100 -33.76 12.24 -14.05
CA ALA A 100 -34.40 12.08 -12.76
C ALA A 100 -35.06 13.39 -12.30
N SER A 101 -36.20 13.24 -11.62
CA SER A 101 -36.91 14.36 -11.00
C SER A 101 -36.34 14.66 -9.61
N LEU A 102 -36.30 15.95 -9.25
CA LEU A 102 -35.84 16.40 -7.93
C LEU A 102 -37.03 16.90 -7.11
N TRP A 103 -37.12 16.50 -5.85
CA TRP A 103 -38.12 17.02 -4.93
C TRP A 103 -37.45 17.88 -3.87
N ALA A 104 -37.95 19.09 -3.62
CA ALA A 104 -37.52 19.88 -2.48
C ALA A 104 -37.64 19.05 -1.19
N PHE A 105 -36.55 18.92 -0.44
CA PHE A 105 -36.51 18.10 0.77
C PHE A 105 -36.33 18.97 2.01
N PRO A 106 -37.12 18.75 3.08
CA PRO A 106 -38.28 17.85 3.16
C PRO A 106 -39.51 18.39 2.42
N CYS A 107 -39.58 19.71 2.21
CA CYS A 107 -40.69 20.40 1.55
C CYS A 107 -40.27 21.79 1.06
N TRP A 108 -41.11 22.42 0.25
CA TRP A 108 -40.86 23.75 -0.34
C TRP A 108 -40.76 24.88 0.70
N SER A 109 -41.51 24.81 1.81
CA SER A 109 -41.45 25.86 2.84
C SER A 109 -40.09 25.91 3.54
N LEU A 110 -39.38 24.79 3.66
CA LEU A 110 -38.02 24.78 4.21
C LEU A 110 -36.96 25.27 3.20
N GLN A 111 -37.35 25.61 1.97
CA GLN A 111 -36.46 26.14 0.94
C GLN A 111 -36.63 27.64 0.72
N GLU A 112 -37.47 28.30 1.52
CA GLU A 112 -37.77 29.72 1.34
C GLU A 112 -36.55 30.60 1.65
N GLU A 113 -36.05 31.27 0.60
CA GLU A 113 -34.98 32.24 0.70
C GLU A 113 -35.43 33.49 1.47
N GLY A 114 -34.60 33.96 2.40
CA GLY A 114 -34.88 35.09 3.30
C GLY A 114 -35.49 34.71 4.64
N THR A 115 -36.13 33.54 4.74
CA THR A 115 -36.73 33.04 5.99
C THR A 115 -35.67 32.29 6.81
N CYS A 116 -35.11 32.89 7.87
CA CYS A 116 -33.96 32.28 8.57
C CYS A 116 -34.20 30.98 9.32
N SER A 117 -35.46 30.61 9.58
CA SER A 117 -35.84 29.27 10.04
C SER A 117 -35.81 28.21 8.92
N ALA A 118 -35.83 28.62 7.65
CA ALA A 118 -35.68 27.79 6.46
C ALA A 118 -34.21 27.77 5.97
N LEU A 119 -33.90 26.88 5.02
CA LEU A 119 -32.56 26.67 4.48
C LEU A 119 -32.20 27.72 3.43
N GLN A 120 -31.06 28.38 3.63
CA GLN A 120 -30.59 29.46 2.77
C GLN A 120 -29.54 28.98 1.77
N ASN A 121 -28.51 28.27 2.22
CA ASN A 121 -27.49 27.70 1.34
C ASN A 121 -26.82 26.49 1.98
N VAL A 122 -27.30 25.30 1.61
CA VAL A 122 -26.74 24.02 2.05
C VAL A 122 -25.51 23.69 1.23
N VAL A 123 -24.35 23.60 1.91
CA VAL A 123 -23.06 23.32 1.26
C VAL A 123 -22.55 21.91 1.51
N ASP A 124 -22.96 21.30 2.63
CA ASP A 124 -22.58 19.95 3.01
C ASP A 124 -23.65 19.28 3.87
N LEU A 125 -23.62 17.96 3.88
CA LEU A 125 -24.56 17.14 4.64
C LEU A 125 -23.88 15.86 5.14
N PHE A 126 -24.35 15.35 6.27
CA PHE A 126 -23.85 14.13 6.88
C PHE A 126 -25.02 13.34 7.48
N LEU A 127 -25.19 12.08 7.04
CA LEU A 127 -26.19 11.19 7.61
C LEU A 127 -25.52 10.31 8.65
N ASP A 128 -25.97 10.40 9.90
CA ASP A 128 -25.39 9.64 11.00
C ASP A 128 -26.05 8.24 11.17
N PRO A 129 -25.46 7.36 12.00
CA PRO A 129 -26.02 6.04 12.28
C PRO A 129 -27.40 6.05 12.96
N GLN A 130 -27.85 7.18 13.50
CA GLN A 130 -29.14 7.37 14.17
C GLN A 130 -30.23 7.85 13.20
N GLU A 131 -29.95 7.81 11.89
CA GLU A 131 -30.84 8.29 10.83
C GLU A 131 -31.16 9.80 10.93
N VAL A 132 -30.26 10.58 11.52
CA VAL A 132 -30.32 12.04 11.55
C VAL A 132 -29.44 12.60 10.43
N LEU A 133 -30.06 13.41 9.57
CA LEU A 133 -29.36 14.15 8.52
C LEU A 133 -28.96 15.51 9.07
N TRP A 134 -27.66 15.71 9.24
CA TRP A 134 -27.06 16.99 9.59
C TRP A 134 -26.78 17.79 8.34
N VAL A 135 -27.29 19.00 8.28
CA VAL A 135 -27.24 19.85 7.09
C VAL A 135 -26.55 21.16 7.44
N LEU A 136 -25.44 21.49 6.79
CA LEU A 136 -24.72 22.73 6.99
C LEU A 136 -25.28 23.83 6.07
N ASP A 137 -26.01 24.77 6.66
CA ASP A 137 -26.51 25.97 6.00
C ASP A 137 -25.61 27.16 6.33
N THR A 138 -24.92 27.70 5.33
CA THR A 138 -23.97 28.80 5.52
C THR A 138 -24.64 30.16 5.66
N GLY A 139 -25.92 30.28 5.28
CA GLY A 139 -26.64 31.56 5.29
C GLY A 139 -26.20 32.56 4.21
N VAL A 140 -25.18 32.23 3.41
CA VAL A 140 -24.63 33.09 2.34
C VAL A 140 -24.95 32.46 0.99
N ILE A 141 -25.68 33.16 0.14
CA ILE A 141 -26.02 32.73 -1.22
C ILE A 141 -25.13 33.44 -2.26
N ASN A 142 -25.20 32.99 -3.51
CA ASN A 142 -24.50 33.56 -4.67
C ASN A 142 -22.97 33.65 -4.48
N SER A 143 -22.40 32.69 -3.75
CA SER A 143 -21.01 32.76 -3.28
C SER A 143 -19.94 32.69 -4.38
N LEU A 144 -20.28 32.31 -5.61
CA LEU A 144 -19.38 32.35 -6.77
C LEU A 144 -19.55 33.60 -7.64
N GLU A 145 -20.55 34.44 -7.36
CA GLU A 145 -20.81 35.70 -8.07
C GLU A 145 -20.74 36.87 -7.09
N GLN A 146 -21.88 37.29 -6.54
CA GLN A 146 -21.97 38.34 -5.53
C GLN A 146 -22.50 37.74 -4.22
N PRO A 147 -21.61 37.36 -3.29
CA PRO A 147 -22.02 36.72 -2.05
C PRO A 147 -22.97 37.62 -1.25
N GLU A 148 -24.16 37.10 -0.94
CA GLU A 148 -25.17 37.81 -0.16
C GLU A 148 -25.51 37.02 1.09
N ARG A 149 -25.33 37.63 2.27
CA ARG A 149 -25.72 37.02 3.54
C ARG A 149 -27.20 37.25 3.80
N LYS A 150 -28.01 36.19 3.68
CA LYS A 150 -29.43 36.20 4.01
C LYS A 150 -29.67 35.95 5.50
N CYS A 151 -28.92 35.02 6.09
CA CYS A 151 -29.11 34.59 7.47
C CYS A 151 -27.79 34.23 8.16
N PRO A 152 -27.78 34.09 9.49
CA PRO A 152 -26.66 33.50 10.22
C PRO A 152 -26.42 32.02 9.81
N PRO A 153 -25.17 31.54 9.87
CA PRO A 153 -24.86 30.14 9.59
C PRO A 153 -25.42 29.21 10.67
N LYS A 154 -25.92 28.05 10.25
CA LYS A 154 -26.53 27.05 11.14
C LYS A 154 -26.27 25.62 10.66
N VAL A 155 -26.31 24.68 11.59
CA VAL A 155 -26.47 23.25 11.26
C VAL A 155 -27.89 22.83 11.62
N VAL A 156 -28.62 22.24 10.67
CA VAL A 156 -29.98 21.75 10.89
C VAL A 156 -29.95 20.22 10.95
N ALA A 157 -30.46 19.65 12.03
CA ALA A 157 -30.65 18.22 12.19
C ALA A 157 -32.07 17.84 11.76
N LEU A 158 -32.19 17.01 10.74
CA LEU A 158 -33.46 16.53 10.21
C LEU A 158 -33.60 15.03 10.48
N ASN A 159 -34.76 14.59 10.94
CA ASN A 159 -35.08 13.17 10.91
C ASN A 159 -35.29 12.76 9.44
N ILE A 160 -34.42 11.90 8.91
CA ILE A 160 -34.41 11.59 7.47
C ILE A 160 -35.71 10.95 6.98
N LYS A 161 -36.40 10.22 7.87
CA LYS A 161 -37.59 9.44 7.57
C LYS A 161 -38.86 10.29 7.50
N THR A 162 -38.95 11.29 8.38
CA THR A 162 -40.14 12.17 8.50
C THR A 162 -39.93 13.55 7.89
N GLY A 163 -38.68 13.96 7.67
CA GLY A 163 -38.33 15.32 7.27
C GLY A 163 -38.47 16.36 8.38
N LYS A 164 -38.78 15.97 9.61
CA LYS A 164 -38.97 16.90 10.73
C LYS A 164 -37.62 17.48 11.18
N VAL A 165 -37.58 18.80 11.39
CA VAL A 165 -36.46 19.47 12.08
C VAL A 165 -36.44 19.03 13.54
N LEU A 166 -35.36 18.35 13.93
CA LEU A 166 -35.10 17.90 15.29
C LEU A 166 -34.39 18.97 16.10
N LYS A 167 -33.39 19.63 15.50
CA LYS A 167 -32.57 20.65 16.15
C LYS A 167 -32.02 21.62 15.12
N THR A 168 -31.86 22.87 15.55
CA THR A 168 -31.04 23.87 14.85
C THR A 168 -29.90 24.28 15.78
N VAL A 169 -28.67 24.14 15.29
CA VAL A 169 -27.44 24.56 15.96
C VAL A 169 -27.05 25.90 15.35
N ASP A 170 -27.07 26.95 16.16
CA ASP A 170 -26.62 28.28 15.75
C ASP A 170 -25.09 28.37 15.80
N LEU A 171 -24.47 28.74 14.68
CA LEU A 171 -23.03 28.91 14.57
C LEU A 171 -22.60 30.39 14.61
N SER A 172 -23.55 31.33 14.77
CA SER A 172 -23.30 32.77 14.75
C SER A 172 -22.21 33.17 15.76
N GLY A 173 -22.28 32.67 16.99
CA GLY A 173 -21.30 32.93 18.05
C GLY A 173 -19.92 32.30 17.84
N LEU A 174 -19.78 31.41 16.85
CA LEU A 174 -18.52 30.72 16.54
C LEU A 174 -17.89 31.19 15.22
N THR A 175 -18.56 32.10 14.51
CA THR A 175 -18.18 32.57 13.18
C THR A 175 -18.06 34.08 13.12
N ASN A 176 -17.44 34.57 12.05
CA ASN A 176 -17.39 36.00 11.75
C ASN A 176 -17.66 36.23 10.26
N SER A 177 -17.60 37.49 9.81
CA SER A 177 -17.84 37.86 8.41
C SER A 177 -16.85 37.22 7.42
N ALA A 178 -15.64 36.87 7.87
CA ALA A 178 -14.64 36.22 7.05
C ALA A 178 -14.77 34.69 7.04
N SER A 179 -15.54 34.08 7.95
CA SER A 179 -15.69 32.62 8.06
C SER A 179 -16.17 31.99 6.75
N ARG A 180 -15.57 30.84 6.38
CA ARG A 180 -15.89 30.06 5.19
C ARG A 180 -16.18 28.63 5.58
N LEU A 181 -17.44 28.36 5.92
CA LEU A 181 -17.89 27.03 6.33
C LEU A 181 -18.10 26.13 5.12
N GLN A 182 -17.60 24.91 5.17
CA GLN A 182 -17.55 24.04 3.99
C GLN A 182 -17.93 22.59 4.24
N TYR A 183 -17.55 22.01 5.39
CA TYR A 183 -17.81 20.61 5.70
C TYR A 183 -18.43 20.46 7.08
N VAL A 184 -19.32 19.48 7.22
CA VAL A 184 -19.92 19.07 8.49
C VAL A 184 -19.86 17.55 8.66
N VAL A 185 -19.51 17.11 9.87
CA VAL A 185 -19.65 15.71 10.29
C VAL A 185 -20.19 15.66 11.71
N ALA A 186 -20.90 14.58 12.04
CA ALA A 186 -21.39 14.32 13.38
C ALA A 186 -20.76 13.06 13.95
N ASP A 187 -20.43 13.09 15.24
CA ASP A 187 -19.81 11.99 15.96
C ASP A 187 -20.42 11.87 17.35
N TYR A 188 -20.37 10.65 17.89
CA TYR A 188 -20.93 10.32 19.19
C TYR A 188 -19.79 9.93 20.12
N ASN A 189 -19.81 10.47 21.32
CA ASN A 189 -18.94 9.95 22.36
C ASN A 189 -19.51 8.62 22.92
N PRO A 190 -18.71 7.88 23.72
CA PRO A 190 -19.17 6.61 24.27
C PRO A 190 -20.42 6.69 25.16
N ASP A 191 -20.75 7.88 25.70
CA ASP A 191 -21.95 8.10 26.51
C ASP A 191 -23.21 8.47 25.69
N GLY A 192 -23.08 8.57 24.36
CA GLY A 192 -24.18 8.86 23.44
C GLY A 192 -24.44 10.35 23.18
N ARG A 193 -23.69 11.28 23.78
CA ARG A 193 -23.71 12.69 23.40
C ARG A 193 -23.16 12.92 22.00
N VAL A 194 -23.88 13.75 21.27
CA VAL A 194 -23.56 14.09 19.87
C VAL A 194 -22.78 15.39 19.77
N PHE A 195 -21.70 15.32 19.01
CA PHE A 195 -20.85 16.44 18.66
C PHE A 195 -20.86 16.66 17.17
N VAL A 196 -20.97 17.93 16.77
CA VAL A 196 -20.87 18.35 15.38
C VAL A 196 -19.55 19.07 15.17
N TYR A 197 -18.82 18.69 14.13
CA TYR A 197 -17.60 19.35 13.71
C TYR A 197 -17.83 20.04 12.37
N VAL A 198 -17.51 21.34 12.30
CA VAL A 198 -17.65 22.14 11.08
C VAL A 198 -16.30 22.76 10.72
N SER A 199 -15.87 22.66 9.47
CA SER A 199 -14.65 23.34 9.03
C SER A 199 -14.90 24.81 8.76
N ASP A 200 -13.97 25.67 9.20
CA ASP A 200 -13.91 27.07 8.81
C ASP A 200 -12.54 27.36 8.18
N ALA A 201 -12.50 27.30 6.85
CA ALA A 201 -11.26 27.40 6.09
C ALA A 201 -10.60 28.77 6.23
N ALA A 202 -11.38 29.86 6.26
CA ALA A 202 -10.82 31.20 6.34
C ALA A 202 -10.20 31.48 7.71
N SER A 203 -10.82 30.97 8.78
CA SER A 203 -10.39 31.22 10.14
C SER A 203 -9.40 30.18 10.69
N ARG A 204 -9.01 29.18 9.88
CA ARG A 204 -8.08 28.11 10.24
C ARG A 204 -8.53 27.38 11.50
N ALA A 205 -9.81 27.03 11.53
CA ALA A 205 -10.43 26.44 12.69
C ALA A 205 -11.40 25.31 12.33
N ILE A 206 -11.60 24.43 13.31
CA ILE A 206 -12.70 23.47 13.34
C ILE A 206 -13.63 23.93 14.45
N LEU A 207 -14.89 24.21 14.12
CA LEU A 207 -15.92 24.51 15.11
C LEU A 207 -16.36 23.18 15.73
N VAL A 208 -16.37 23.10 17.05
CA VAL A 208 -16.81 21.93 17.80
C VAL A 208 -18.06 22.34 18.55
N TYR A 209 -19.16 21.63 18.34
CA TYR A 209 -20.43 21.91 19.00
C TYR A 209 -20.97 20.67 19.69
N ASP A 210 -21.13 20.73 21.01
CA ASP A 210 -21.84 19.76 21.80
C ASP A 210 -23.34 20.06 21.73
N VAL A 211 -24.05 19.26 20.95
CA VAL A 211 -25.48 19.51 20.68
C VAL A 211 -26.31 19.27 21.93
N THR A 212 -25.91 18.32 22.77
CA THR A 212 -26.61 17.95 24.01
C THR A 212 -26.52 19.09 25.03
N SER A 213 -25.33 19.65 25.26
CA SER A 213 -25.18 20.76 26.21
C SER A 213 -25.45 22.15 25.61
N GLY A 214 -25.62 22.25 24.29
CA GLY A 214 -25.86 23.52 23.61
C GLY A 214 -24.65 24.46 23.62
N ARG A 215 -23.43 23.92 23.77
CA ARG A 215 -22.19 24.69 23.86
C ARG A 215 -21.29 24.38 22.68
N GLY A 216 -20.69 25.41 22.11
CA GLY A 216 -19.68 25.25 21.09
C GLY A 216 -18.47 26.14 21.31
N TYR A 217 -17.37 25.78 20.67
CA TYR A 217 -16.11 26.50 20.71
C TYR A 217 -15.31 26.26 19.44
N ARG A 218 -14.21 26.98 19.29
CA ARG A 218 -13.36 26.96 18.12
C ARG A 218 -12.05 26.29 18.46
N VAL A 219 -11.70 25.24 17.72
CA VAL A 219 -10.36 24.66 17.74
C VAL A 219 -9.55 25.31 16.64
N VAL A 220 -8.67 26.24 17.02
CA VAL A 220 -7.76 26.90 16.07
C VAL A 220 -6.62 25.94 15.71
N LEU A 221 -6.49 25.63 14.43
CA LEU A 221 -5.46 24.73 13.93
C LEU A 221 -4.09 25.46 13.88
N PRO A 222 -2.96 24.75 13.98
CA PRO A 222 -1.63 25.35 13.93
C PRO A 222 -1.31 25.90 12.53
N GLN A 223 -0.40 26.87 12.42
CA GLN A 223 -0.01 27.45 11.13
C GLN A 223 0.52 26.42 10.12
N ALA A 224 1.12 25.33 10.61
CA ALA A 224 1.65 24.24 9.79
C ALA A 224 0.59 23.61 8.85
N VAL A 225 -0.70 23.66 9.20
CA VAL A 225 -1.75 23.07 8.35
C VAL A 225 -1.98 23.87 7.06
N THR A 226 -1.52 25.12 7.05
CA THR A 226 -1.59 26.05 5.92
C THR A 226 -0.22 26.33 5.29
N LEU A 227 0.81 25.55 5.61
CA LEU A 227 2.13 25.72 5.00
C LEU A 227 2.03 25.59 3.46
N ASN A 228 2.65 26.50 2.72
CA ASN A 228 2.61 26.57 1.25
C ASN A 228 1.20 26.72 0.64
N CYS A 229 0.22 27.21 1.42
CA CYS A 229 -1.09 27.60 0.89
C CYS A 229 -1.05 29.06 0.41
N ASP A 230 -1.09 29.27 -0.91
CA ASP A 230 -1.16 30.62 -1.50
C ASP A 230 -2.48 31.34 -1.16
N ARG A 231 -3.53 30.58 -0.81
CA ARG A 231 -4.83 31.06 -0.35
C ARG A 231 -5.41 30.10 0.67
N ARG A 232 -6.16 30.62 1.65
CA ARG A 232 -7.02 29.80 2.53
C ARG A 232 -8.26 29.41 1.74
N ASP A 233 -8.15 28.32 1.00
CA ASP A 233 -9.10 27.85 0.00
C ASP A 233 -10.18 26.93 0.60
N VAL A 234 -9.93 25.62 0.63
CA VAL A 234 -10.89 24.59 1.06
C VAL A 234 -10.27 23.75 2.17
N LEU A 235 -10.89 23.71 3.35
CA LEU A 235 -10.50 22.85 4.47
C LEU A 235 -11.40 21.62 4.51
N TYR A 236 -10.91 20.51 3.94
CA TYR A 236 -11.61 19.23 3.91
C TYR A 236 -11.67 18.60 5.30
N LEU A 237 -12.79 17.96 5.64
CA LEU A 237 -12.94 17.09 6.81
C LEU A 237 -13.39 15.69 6.37
N ALA A 238 -12.85 14.67 7.02
CA ALA A 238 -13.28 13.28 6.90
C ALA A 238 -13.27 12.63 8.28
N LEU A 239 -14.42 12.20 8.77
CA LEU A 239 -14.51 11.42 10.00
C LEU A 239 -14.22 9.94 9.67
N VAL A 240 -13.20 9.39 10.31
CA VAL A 240 -12.83 7.98 10.22
C VAL A 240 -13.01 7.29 11.56
N ARG A 241 -13.35 6.01 11.51
CA ARG A 241 -13.56 5.14 12.67
C ARG A 241 -12.61 3.95 12.57
N HIS A 242 -11.90 3.68 13.66
CA HIS A 242 -10.94 2.59 13.76
C HIS A 242 -11.56 1.38 14.46
N ASN A 243 -10.96 0.20 14.24
CA ASN A 243 -11.48 -1.06 14.78
C ASN A 243 -11.46 -1.14 16.31
N ASP A 244 -10.65 -0.30 16.96
CA ASP A 244 -10.60 -0.17 18.42
C ASP A 244 -11.72 0.70 18.99
N GLY A 245 -12.63 1.20 18.14
CA GLY A 245 -13.74 2.08 18.51
C GLY A 245 -13.34 3.55 18.63
N SER A 246 -12.07 3.90 18.41
CA SER A 246 -11.65 5.29 18.38
C SER A 246 -12.07 5.97 17.08
N THR A 247 -12.33 7.28 17.15
CA THR A 247 -12.68 8.09 15.98
C THR A 247 -11.68 9.23 15.82
N CYS A 248 -11.30 9.48 14.57
CA CYS A 248 -10.37 10.54 14.20
C CYS A 248 -10.98 11.43 13.13
N LEU A 249 -10.72 12.73 13.23
CA LEU A 249 -11.05 13.68 12.19
C LEU A 249 -9.80 13.94 11.34
N LEU A 250 -9.85 13.48 10.09
CA LEU A 250 -8.85 13.79 9.08
C LEU A 250 -9.16 15.13 8.44
N PHE A 251 -8.13 15.93 8.20
CA PHE A 251 -8.29 17.22 7.55
C PHE A 251 -7.06 17.68 6.78
N THR A 252 -7.28 18.45 5.73
CA THR A 252 -6.23 19.08 4.92
C THR A 252 -6.81 20.27 4.18
N TYR A 253 -5.99 21.31 3.98
CA TYR A 253 -6.33 22.35 3.01
C TYR A 253 -6.06 21.84 1.59
N LEU A 254 -6.90 22.22 0.62
CA LEU A 254 -6.66 21.93 -0.80
C LEU A 254 -5.26 22.38 -1.24
N GLY A 255 -4.89 23.61 -0.87
CA GLY A 255 -3.58 24.20 -1.15
C GLY A 255 -2.41 23.70 -0.31
N SER A 256 -2.65 22.99 0.81
CA SER A 256 -1.56 22.51 1.68
C SER A 256 -0.70 21.45 0.97
N SER A 257 0.50 21.17 1.44
CA SER A 257 1.29 20.02 0.99
C SER A 257 1.09 18.79 1.86
N ARG A 258 0.29 18.85 2.94
CA ARG A 258 0.23 17.77 3.95
C ARG A 258 -1.19 17.41 4.40
N VAL A 259 -1.35 16.22 4.97
CA VAL A 259 -2.61 15.75 5.58
C VAL A 259 -2.42 15.57 7.07
N PHE A 260 -3.45 15.90 7.85
CA PHE A 260 -3.41 15.87 9.30
C PHE A 260 -4.59 15.07 9.87
N SER A 261 -4.42 14.58 11.09
CA SER A 261 -5.51 14.00 11.87
C SER A 261 -5.51 14.53 13.30
N ILE A 262 -6.67 14.44 13.94
CA ILE A 262 -6.82 14.62 15.37
C ILE A 262 -7.88 13.65 15.89
N ARG A 263 -7.61 12.98 17.02
CA ARG A 263 -8.62 12.15 17.67
C ARG A 263 -9.77 13.03 18.18
N THR A 264 -10.99 12.54 18.05
CA THR A 264 -12.18 13.32 18.39
C THR A 264 -12.33 13.56 19.89
N ASP A 265 -11.80 12.70 20.76
CA ASP A 265 -11.74 12.92 22.22
C ASP A 265 -10.97 14.20 22.59
N HIS A 266 -9.88 14.50 21.89
CA HIS A 266 -9.13 15.75 22.02
C HIS A 266 -9.90 16.95 21.48
N LEU A 267 -10.64 16.78 20.39
CA LEU A 267 -11.53 17.84 19.89
C LEU A 267 -12.62 18.16 20.89
N ARG A 268 -13.34 17.16 21.42
CA ARG A 268 -14.47 17.30 22.36
C ARG A 268 -14.09 17.90 23.72
N SER A 269 -12.83 17.72 24.13
CA SER A 269 -12.29 18.32 25.36
C SER A 269 -11.70 19.72 25.15
N GLY A 270 -11.64 20.21 23.90
CA GLY A 270 -10.98 21.48 23.57
C GLY A 270 -9.44 21.43 23.66
N ASN A 271 -8.85 20.26 23.94
CA ASN A 271 -7.42 20.10 24.14
C ASN A 271 -6.70 19.68 22.85
N ALA A 272 -6.77 20.53 21.83
CA ALA A 272 -6.20 20.23 20.52
C ALA A 272 -4.70 20.59 20.39
N GLN A 273 -4.17 21.39 21.31
CA GLN A 273 -2.79 21.89 21.23
C GLN A 273 -1.79 20.73 21.41
N GLY A 274 -0.90 20.55 20.44
CA GLY A 274 0.08 19.45 20.43
C GLY A 274 -0.52 18.05 20.20
N ARG A 275 -1.82 17.95 19.86
CA ARG A 275 -2.54 16.69 19.63
C ARG A 275 -2.89 16.43 18.16
N ILE A 276 -2.54 17.37 17.28
CA ILE A 276 -2.70 17.22 15.84
C ILE A 276 -1.52 16.42 15.31
N GLN A 277 -1.83 15.32 14.65
CA GLN A 277 -0.85 14.44 14.03
C GLN A 277 -0.68 14.82 12.56
N ASP A 278 0.58 14.92 12.13
CA ASP A 278 0.95 15.02 10.73
C ASP A 278 1.05 13.62 10.14
N LEU A 279 0.25 13.36 9.10
CA LEU A 279 0.16 12.02 8.50
C LEU A 279 1.10 11.83 7.31
N GLY A 280 1.59 12.92 6.73
CA GLY A 280 2.47 12.86 5.57
C GLY A 280 2.22 13.92 4.52
N VAL A 281 3.03 13.86 3.47
CA VAL A 281 3.00 14.77 2.33
C VAL A 281 2.03 14.26 1.27
N LYS A 282 1.25 15.16 0.69
CA LYS A 282 0.40 14.90 -0.46
C LYS A 282 1.26 14.77 -1.73
N PRO A 283 1.18 13.66 -2.48
CA PRO A 283 1.91 13.52 -3.74
C PRO A 283 1.54 14.61 -4.76
N GLN A 284 0.26 14.99 -4.77
CA GLN A 284 -0.28 16.13 -5.53
C GLN A 284 -1.47 16.71 -4.73
N LYS A 285 -2.01 17.86 -5.15
CA LYS A 285 -3.22 18.42 -4.52
C LYS A 285 -4.38 17.42 -4.62
N ILE A 286 -4.99 17.09 -3.48
CA ILE A 286 -6.10 16.13 -3.39
C ILE A 286 -7.42 16.82 -3.05
N VAL A 287 -8.51 16.25 -3.55
CA VAL A 287 -9.89 16.57 -3.18
C VAL A 287 -10.46 15.37 -2.40
N ILE A 288 -10.79 15.55 -1.12
CA ILE A 288 -11.46 14.50 -0.34
C ILE A 288 -12.92 14.38 -0.80
N LEU A 289 -13.32 13.17 -1.16
CA LEU A 289 -14.63 12.86 -1.72
C LEU A 289 -15.58 12.24 -0.70
N GLY A 290 -15.07 11.52 0.29
CA GLY A 290 -15.89 10.89 1.35
C GLY A 290 -15.17 9.76 2.07
N THR A 291 -15.89 9.03 2.91
CA THR A 291 -15.40 7.86 3.63
C THR A 291 -16.38 6.69 3.49
N ASP A 292 -15.94 5.48 3.82
CA ASP A 292 -16.83 4.30 3.94
C ASP A 292 -17.51 4.22 5.33
N ASN A 293 -17.40 5.29 6.13
CA ASN A 293 -17.81 5.36 7.53
C ASN A 293 -16.97 4.48 8.50
N GLY A 294 -15.98 3.77 7.98
CA GLY A 294 -14.92 3.07 8.71
C GLY A 294 -13.59 3.84 8.59
N SER A 295 -12.52 3.13 8.27
CA SER A 295 -11.17 3.70 8.18
C SER A 295 -10.80 4.21 6.78
N ALA A 296 -11.59 3.92 5.74
CA ALA A 296 -11.22 4.27 4.38
C ALA A 296 -11.66 5.68 4.00
N VAL A 297 -10.75 6.39 3.32
CA VAL A 297 -10.98 7.71 2.74
C VAL A 297 -10.85 7.63 1.24
N PHE A 298 -11.80 8.23 0.54
CA PHE A 298 -11.80 8.35 -0.91
C PHE A 298 -11.41 9.77 -1.31
N PHE A 299 -10.48 9.89 -2.25
CA PHE A 299 -10.03 11.18 -2.75
C PHE A 299 -9.65 11.07 -4.23
N ARG A 300 -9.50 12.22 -4.89
CA ARG A 300 -8.94 12.30 -6.25
C ARG A 300 -7.88 13.39 -6.31
N TYR A 301 -7.03 13.35 -7.32
CA TYR A 301 -6.15 14.48 -7.61
C TYR A 301 -6.92 15.61 -8.31
N VAL A 302 -6.48 16.84 -8.08
CA VAL A 302 -7.08 18.02 -8.74
C VAL A 302 -6.97 17.87 -10.25
N GLY A 303 -8.08 18.12 -10.95
CA GLY A 303 -8.17 18.01 -12.41
C GLY A 303 -8.28 16.58 -12.96
N ASN A 304 -8.07 15.55 -12.14
CA ASN A 304 -8.21 14.15 -12.55
C ASN A 304 -9.58 13.58 -12.11
N GLY A 305 -10.20 12.75 -12.96
CA GLY A 305 -11.42 12.01 -12.69
C GLY A 305 -11.21 10.67 -11.96
N GLU A 306 -9.96 10.19 -11.89
CA GLU A 306 -9.59 8.98 -11.17
C GLU A 306 -9.70 9.15 -9.64
N VAL A 307 -10.35 8.19 -8.99
CA VAL A 307 -10.59 8.13 -7.56
C VAL A 307 -9.70 7.08 -6.92
N TYR A 308 -9.07 7.48 -5.83
CA TYR A 308 -8.23 6.66 -4.97
C TYR A 308 -8.92 6.39 -3.63
N ARG A 309 -8.76 5.17 -3.12
CA ARG A 309 -9.06 4.77 -1.75
C ARG A 309 -7.76 4.68 -0.97
N TRP A 310 -7.73 5.28 0.21
CA TRP A 310 -6.65 5.13 1.19
C TRP A 310 -7.22 4.68 2.52
N ASP A 311 -6.56 3.72 3.17
CA ASP A 311 -6.96 3.26 4.50
C ASP A 311 -6.20 4.04 5.57
N SER A 312 -6.91 4.79 6.41
CA SER A 312 -6.31 5.71 7.40
C SER A 312 -5.49 5.03 8.50
N ILE A 313 -5.57 3.70 8.61
CA ILE A 313 -4.70 2.90 9.50
C ILE A 313 -3.31 2.65 8.90
N THR A 314 -3.13 2.92 7.61
CA THR A 314 -1.86 2.80 6.89
C THR A 314 -1.21 4.19 6.72
N PRO A 315 0.13 4.28 6.60
CA PRO A 315 0.80 5.55 6.34
C PRO A 315 0.23 6.28 5.11
N PHE A 316 0.13 7.62 5.17
CA PHE A 316 -0.35 8.44 4.06
C PHE A 316 0.76 8.59 3.00
N VAL A 317 0.95 7.56 2.18
CA VAL A 317 1.93 7.50 1.09
C VAL A 317 1.30 6.92 -0.17
N ALA A 318 1.81 7.32 -1.34
CA ALA A 318 1.24 6.95 -2.64
C ALA A 318 1.08 5.42 -2.85
N ALA A 319 1.99 4.63 -2.27
CA ALA A 319 1.92 3.16 -2.32
C ALA A 319 0.67 2.56 -1.66
N ASN A 320 0.04 3.29 -0.72
CA ASN A 320 -1.19 2.87 -0.04
C ASN A 320 -2.46 3.43 -0.70
N PHE A 321 -2.34 4.11 -1.84
CA PHE A 321 -3.47 4.70 -2.56
C PHE A 321 -3.91 3.76 -3.68
N GLN A 322 -5.12 3.21 -3.54
CA GLN A 322 -5.68 2.23 -4.48
C GLN A 322 -6.62 2.93 -5.45
N PRO A 323 -6.39 2.93 -6.77
CA PRO A 323 -7.39 3.42 -7.72
C PRO A 323 -8.62 2.49 -7.66
N VAL A 324 -9.80 3.07 -7.47
CA VAL A 324 -11.04 2.31 -7.28
C VAL A 324 -12.14 2.66 -8.26
N TYR A 325 -12.00 3.80 -8.95
CA TYR A 325 -13.00 4.30 -9.89
C TYR A 325 -12.38 5.35 -10.82
N GLU A 326 -12.90 5.45 -12.04
CA GLU A 326 -12.57 6.48 -13.02
C GLU A 326 -13.87 7.09 -13.55
N ASN A 327 -13.83 8.35 -13.95
CA ASN A 327 -15.01 9.11 -14.32
C ASN A 327 -15.77 8.45 -15.46
N SER A 328 -17.09 8.35 -15.33
CA SER A 328 -17.92 7.61 -16.29
C SER A 328 -18.18 8.37 -17.58
N TYR A 329 -17.95 9.68 -17.58
CA TYR A 329 -18.16 10.54 -18.75
C TYR A 329 -16.96 11.46 -18.94
N GLU A 330 -16.58 11.67 -20.20
CA GLU A 330 -15.52 12.62 -20.53
C GLU A 330 -15.89 14.04 -20.03
N GLY A 331 -14.97 14.69 -19.33
CA GLY A 331 -15.20 16.00 -18.71
C GLY A 331 -16.00 15.99 -17.40
N SER A 332 -16.50 14.84 -16.93
CA SER A 332 -17.07 14.73 -15.57
C SER A 332 -15.98 14.57 -14.51
N LEU A 333 -16.25 15.10 -13.31
CA LEU A 333 -15.41 14.87 -12.13
C LEU A 333 -16.25 14.33 -10.98
N PRO A 334 -15.75 13.32 -10.25
CA PRO A 334 -16.30 12.92 -8.97
C PRO A 334 -16.28 14.10 -7.98
N THR A 335 -17.43 14.37 -7.39
CA THR A 335 -17.62 15.46 -6.41
C THR A 335 -17.85 14.92 -5.01
N HIS A 336 -18.43 13.72 -4.86
CA HIS A 336 -18.65 13.07 -3.58
C HIS A 336 -18.73 11.54 -3.71
N ILE A 337 -18.34 10.83 -2.66
CA ILE A 337 -18.47 9.38 -2.53
C ILE A 337 -19.18 9.05 -1.21
N VAL A 338 -20.19 8.19 -1.29
CA VAL A 338 -21.10 7.92 -0.17
C VAL A 338 -21.42 6.42 -0.07
N PRO A 339 -21.52 5.85 1.15
CA PRO A 339 -22.01 4.49 1.33
C PRO A 339 -23.52 4.36 1.08
N ASP A 340 -23.93 3.34 0.32
CA ASP A 340 -25.30 2.83 0.20
C ASP A 340 -25.43 1.57 1.07
N TYR A 341 -25.68 1.78 2.37
CA TYR A 341 -25.74 0.71 3.36
C TYR A 341 -26.77 -0.38 3.03
N ARG A 342 -27.89 0.01 2.42
CA ARG A 342 -28.96 -0.93 2.08
C ARG A 342 -28.49 -1.96 1.04
N ARG A 343 -27.60 -1.56 0.14
CA ARG A 343 -27.10 -2.40 -0.95
C ARG A 343 -25.67 -2.90 -0.72
N GLY A 344 -25.02 -2.47 0.36
CA GLY A 344 -23.64 -2.85 0.70
C GLY A 344 -22.64 -2.36 -0.35
N GLN A 345 -22.84 -1.18 -0.93
CA GLN A 345 -22.05 -0.64 -2.03
C GLN A 345 -21.70 0.83 -1.79
N MET A 346 -20.67 1.35 -2.48
CA MET A 346 -20.39 2.79 -2.54
C MET A 346 -21.02 3.40 -3.78
N ARG A 347 -21.38 4.68 -3.72
CA ARG A 347 -21.87 5.47 -4.86
C ARG A 347 -21.00 6.68 -5.10
N VAL A 348 -20.84 7.05 -6.37
CA VAL A 348 -20.11 8.24 -6.82
C VAL A 348 -21.11 9.25 -7.36
N LEU A 349 -21.05 10.48 -6.85
CA LEU A 349 -21.72 11.64 -7.43
C LEU A 349 -20.75 12.35 -8.36
N GLU A 350 -21.05 12.36 -9.65
CA GLU A 350 -20.28 13.03 -10.68
C GLU A 350 -21.03 14.25 -11.22
N SER A 351 -20.27 15.22 -11.70
CA SER A 351 -20.82 16.30 -12.52
C SER A 351 -19.79 16.85 -13.51
N ASN A 352 -20.25 17.53 -14.55
CA ASN A 352 -19.40 18.40 -15.37
C ASN A 352 -19.08 19.73 -14.65
N PHE A 353 -18.63 19.63 -13.40
CA PHE A 353 -18.24 20.75 -12.55
C PHE A 353 -17.31 21.77 -13.25
N PRO A 354 -16.30 21.36 -14.05
CA PRO A 354 -15.46 22.31 -14.77
C PRO A 354 -16.26 23.26 -15.68
N ASP A 355 -17.24 22.73 -16.43
CA ASP A 355 -18.09 23.54 -17.31
C ASP A 355 -18.98 24.50 -16.50
N TYR A 356 -19.47 24.05 -15.35
CA TYR A 356 -20.27 24.89 -14.46
C TYR A 356 -19.47 26.09 -13.96
N MET A 357 -18.21 25.86 -13.58
CA MET A 357 -17.29 26.90 -13.13
C MET A 357 -16.92 27.87 -14.25
N GLN A 358 -16.81 27.39 -15.49
CA GLN A 358 -16.50 28.20 -16.68
C GLN A 358 -17.74 28.89 -17.28
N GLY A 359 -18.95 28.50 -16.87
CA GLY A 359 -20.20 29.02 -17.44
C GLY A 359 -20.54 28.44 -18.82
N THR A 360 -19.93 27.32 -19.20
CA THR A 360 -20.08 26.67 -20.51
C THR A 360 -21.11 25.55 -20.54
N VAL A 361 -21.80 25.30 -19.41
CA VAL A 361 -22.89 24.31 -19.35
C VAL A 361 -24.00 24.64 -20.37
N GLY A 362 -24.48 23.60 -21.05
CA GLY A 362 -25.58 23.70 -22.02
C GLY A 362 -26.91 24.09 -21.37
N CYS A 363 -27.88 23.17 -21.33
CA CYS A 363 -29.19 23.43 -20.71
C CYS A 363 -29.17 23.31 -19.16
N GLY A 364 -28.09 22.80 -18.58
CA GLY A 364 -27.89 22.56 -17.15
C GLY A 364 -26.54 21.89 -16.91
N ALA A 365 -26.09 21.83 -15.66
CA ALA A 365 -24.98 20.95 -15.30
C ALA A 365 -25.45 19.49 -15.32
N ASN A 366 -24.68 18.62 -15.95
CA ASN A 366 -24.94 17.19 -16.03
C ASN A 366 -24.48 16.53 -14.74
N HIS A 367 -25.31 15.65 -14.19
CA HIS A 367 -25.01 14.90 -13.00
C HIS A 367 -25.30 13.42 -13.20
N ALA A 368 -24.51 12.62 -12.50
CA ALA A 368 -24.72 11.20 -12.41
C ALA A 368 -24.49 10.72 -10.98
N LEU A 369 -25.42 9.90 -10.47
CA LEU A 369 -25.24 9.13 -9.26
C LEU A 369 -25.12 7.66 -9.64
N ILE A 370 -23.88 7.19 -9.60
CA ILE A 370 -23.45 5.92 -10.19
C ILE A 370 -23.02 4.99 -9.06
N LEU A 371 -23.27 3.69 -9.23
CA LEU A 371 -22.65 2.71 -8.35
C LEU A 371 -21.14 2.72 -8.60
N MET A 372 -20.35 2.84 -7.53
CA MET A 372 -18.92 2.62 -7.62
C MET A 372 -18.72 1.12 -7.85
N HIS A 373 -18.79 0.70 -9.11
CA HIS A 373 -18.23 -0.56 -9.52
C HIS A 373 -16.73 -0.38 -9.36
N THR A 374 -16.14 -1.09 -8.40
CA THR A 374 -14.69 -1.32 -8.42
C THR A 374 -14.32 -1.62 -9.86
N ILE A 375 -13.28 -0.97 -10.39
CA ILE A 375 -12.72 -1.30 -11.71
C ILE A 375 -12.31 -2.77 -11.67
N PHE A 376 -13.28 -3.64 -11.94
CA PHE A 376 -13.07 -4.97 -12.45
C PHE A 376 -12.75 -4.71 -13.91
N VAL A 377 -11.45 -4.62 -14.20
CA VAL A 377 -10.95 -4.89 -15.55
C VAL A 377 -11.73 -6.10 -16.05
N THR A 378 -12.43 -5.93 -17.17
CA THR A 378 -13.19 -6.94 -17.88
C THR A 378 -12.26 -8.06 -18.35
N ILE A 379 -11.91 -8.95 -17.42
CA ILE A 379 -11.55 -10.34 -17.65
C ILE A 379 -12.18 -11.13 -16.51
N LEU A 380 -13.52 -11.24 -16.48
CA LEU A 380 -14.18 -12.15 -15.52
C LEU A 380 -15.62 -12.54 -15.92
N SER A 381 -15.81 -13.00 -17.16
CA SER A 381 -16.87 -13.98 -17.48
C SER A 381 -16.36 -15.17 -18.30
N LEU A 382 -15.08 -15.17 -18.65
CA LEU A 382 -14.25 -16.36 -18.78
C LEU A 382 -13.08 -16.17 -17.80
N LEU A 383 -12.99 -17.06 -16.81
CA LEU A 383 -12.05 -17.10 -15.68
C LEU A 383 -12.44 -16.30 -14.44
N TYR A 384 -13.31 -16.89 -13.63
CA TYR A 384 -13.19 -16.86 -12.16
C TYR A 384 -11.70 -16.98 -11.76
N VAL A 385 -10.99 -15.88 -11.56
CA VAL A 385 -9.72 -15.89 -10.83
C VAL A 385 -10.02 -15.26 -9.48
N ARG A 386 -10.15 -16.13 -8.47
CA ARG A 386 -9.98 -15.70 -7.08
C ARG A 386 -8.65 -14.92 -7.01
N MET A 387 -8.65 -13.66 -6.57
CA MET A 387 -7.42 -13.09 -6.00
C MET A 387 -7.15 -13.84 -4.70
N ARG A 388 -6.50 -15.00 -4.80
CA ARG A 388 -5.90 -15.68 -3.66
C ARG A 388 -4.58 -14.96 -3.38
N ALA A 389 -4.46 -14.34 -2.21
CA ALA A 389 -3.14 -14.09 -1.64
C ALA A 389 -2.43 -15.45 -1.56
N GLY A 390 -1.19 -15.55 -2.05
CA GLY A 390 -0.45 -16.79 -1.95
C GLY A 390 -0.40 -17.24 -0.50
N THR A 391 -0.71 -18.51 -0.23
CA THR A 391 -0.64 -19.03 1.14
C THR A 391 0.82 -19.04 1.57
N LEU A 392 1.18 -18.20 2.55
CA LEU A 392 2.49 -18.21 3.18
C LEU A 392 2.58 -19.40 4.14
N GLU A 393 3.09 -20.52 3.64
CA GLU A 393 3.23 -21.77 4.36
C GLU A 393 4.52 -21.76 5.18
N THR A 394 4.43 -22.05 6.47
CA THR A 394 5.61 -22.18 7.33
C THR A 394 6.16 -23.60 7.20
N ILE A 395 7.34 -23.74 6.61
CA ILE A 395 7.97 -25.05 6.38
C ILE A 395 8.66 -25.52 7.65
N ALA A 396 9.49 -24.65 8.23
CA ALA A 396 10.18 -24.91 9.47
C ALA A 396 10.32 -23.63 10.30
N GLN A 397 10.33 -23.76 11.62
CA GLN A 397 10.42 -22.63 12.54
C GLN A 397 11.09 -23.02 13.86
N TRP A 398 11.77 -22.06 14.47
CA TRP A 398 12.54 -22.28 15.69
C TRP A 398 12.40 -21.08 16.63
N SER A 399 12.34 -21.35 17.93
CA SER A 399 12.66 -20.33 18.93
C SER A 399 14.16 -20.02 18.91
N LEU A 400 14.99 -21.05 18.93
CA LEU A 400 16.43 -21.02 18.72
C LEU A 400 16.84 -22.24 17.88
N LEU A 401 17.87 -22.12 17.04
CA LEU A 401 18.28 -23.21 16.14
C LEU A 401 18.88 -24.36 16.92
N GLU A 402 18.46 -25.59 16.60
CA GLU A 402 18.98 -26.81 17.19
C GLU A 402 19.90 -27.55 16.22
N PHE A 403 21.03 -28.06 16.72
CA PHE A 403 21.98 -28.85 15.94
C PHE A 403 22.03 -30.31 16.40
N ALA A 404 22.24 -31.22 15.45
CA ALA A 404 22.49 -32.63 15.71
C ALA A 404 23.95 -32.87 16.12
N LEU A 405 24.37 -32.22 17.22
CA LEU A 405 25.74 -32.26 17.73
C LEU A 405 26.21 -33.72 17.94
N PRO A 406 27.49 -34.03 17.62
CA PRO A 406 28.06 -35.33 17.96
C PRO A 406 28.17 -35.49 19.48
N ASN A 407 28.23 -36.73 19.94
CA ASN A 407 28.41 -37.04 21.38
C ASN A 407 29.75 -36.55 21.95
N GLU A 408 30.69 -36.15 21.09
CA GLU A 408 31.98 -35.58 21.47
C GLU A 408 31.82 -34.18 22.07
N ARG A 409 32.43 -33.97 23.25
CA ARG A 409 32.50 -32.65 23.89
C ARG A 409 33.46 -31.75 23.11
N GLY A 410 33.13 -30.47 22.95
CA GLY A 410 34.09 -29.46 22.47
C GLY A 410 33.53 -28.36 21.58
N PHE A 411 32.38 -28.56 20.93
CA PHE A 411 31.74 -27.49 20.17
C PHE A 411 31.18 -26.41 21.11
N GLN A 412 31.53 -25.16 20.84
CA GLN A 412 30.93 -24.01 21.50
C GLN A 412 29.54 -23.81 20.89
N TYR A 413 28.49 -24.00 21.70
CA TYR A 413 27.10 -23.87 21.27
C TYR A 413 26.35 -22.93 22.21
N GLN A 414 26.02 -21.75 21.68
CA GLN A 414 25.21 -20.74 22.37
C GLN A 414 24.05 -20.38 21.45
N PRO A 415 22.91 -21.10 21.51
CA PRO A 415 21.84 -20.98 20.53
C PRO A 415 21.27 -19.55 20.36
N GLU A 416 21.29 -18.73 21.41
CA GLU A 416 20.92 -17.31 21.40
C GLU A 416 21.84 -16.43 20.53
N ASN A 417 23.05 -16.92 20.24
CA ASN A 417 24.04 -16.24 19.40
C ASN A 417 24.01 -16.70 17.93
N ILE A 418 23.01 -17.49 17.53
CA ILE A 418 22.94 -18.09 16.19
C ILE A 418 21.73 -17.57 15.42
N VAL A 419 21.97 -17.05 14.23
CA VAL A 419 20.95 -16.69 13.26
C VAL A 419 21.34 -17.22 11.88
N MET A 420 20.36 -17.54 11.05
CA MET A 420 20.57 -17.91 9.65
C MET A 420 20.65 -16.66 8.78
N THR A 421 21.57 -16.65 7.81
CA THR A 421 21.69 -15.55 6.84
C THR A 421 21.29 -15.96 5.44
N GLY A 422 21.36 -17.25 5.09
CA GLY A 422 21.01 -17.75 3.77
C GLY A 422 20.44 -19.16 3.79
N ILE A 423 19.64 -19.47 2.77
CA ILE A 423 19.07 -20.80 2.52
C ILE A 423 19.30 -21.20 1.06
N GLU A 424 19.35 -22.50 0.79
CA GLU A 424 19.38 -23.05 -0.57
C GLU A 424 18.54 -24.32 -0.65
N ILE A 425 17.70 -24.43 -1.68
CA ILE A 425 16.64 -25.46 -1.77
C ILE A 425 16.98 -26.44 -2.88
N THR A 426 17.36 -27.65 -2.49
CA THR A 426 17.72 -28.72 -3.43
C THR A 426 16.57 -29.72 -3.58
N TRP A 427 16.80 -30.80 -4.33
CA TRP A 427 15.80 -31.85 -4.55
C TRP A 427 15.29 -32.45 -3.23
N ASN A 428 16.20 -32.83 -2.33
CA ASN A 428 15.89 -33.56 -1.09
C ASN A 428 16.38 -32.88 0.19
N ARG A 429 17.19 -31.81 0.10
CA ARG A 429 17.78 -31.10 1.25
C ARG A 429 17.52 -29.61 1.21
N ILE A 430 17.35 -29.01 2.38
CA ILE A 430 17.39 -27.56 2.59
C ILE A 430 18.69 -27.24 3.29
N PHE A 431 19.55 -26.47 2.64
CA PHE A 431 20.80 -25.99 3.22
C PHE A 431 20.56 -24.66 3.94
N VAL A 432 21.26 -24.48 5.05
CA VAL A 432 21.15 -23.30 5.92
C VAL A 432 22.56 -22.80 6.21
N SER A 433 22.78 -21.52 5.92
CA SER A 433 24.02 -20.81 6.26
C SER A 433 23.84 -20.08 7.60
N THR A 434 24.72 -20.39 8.54
CA THR A 434 24.80 -19.80 9.88
C THR A 434 26.20 -19.23 10.08
N PRO A 435 26.50 -18.02 9.56
CA PRO A 435 27.82 -17.44 9.72
C PRO A 435 28.12 -17.19 11.20
N ARG A 436 29.40 -17.21 11.54
CA ARG A 436 29.89 -17.01 12.90
C ARG A 436 29.88 -15.51 13.25
N LEU A 437 28.69 -14.90 13.27
CA LEU A 437 28.50 -13.48 13.61
C LEU A 437 28.91 -13.19 15.05
N ARG A 438 28.59 -14.12 15.95
CA ARG A 438 29.00 -14.16 17.36
C ARG A 438 29.62 -15.52 17.67
N SER A 439 30.25 -15.65 18.82
CA SER A 439 30.73 -16.96 19.29
C SER A 439 29.56 -17.90 19.64
N GLY A 440 29.80 -19.21 19.54
CA GLY A 440 28.81 -20.25 19.88
C GLY A 440 28.08 -20.87 18.69
N VAL A 441 28.58 -20.69 17.46
CA VAL A 441 28.05 -21.35 16.25
C VAL A 441 28.83 -22.65 15.97
N PRO A 442 28.23 -23.83 16.19
CA PRO A 442 28.95 -25.10 16.07
C PRO A 442 29.26 -25.45 14.61
N ALA A 443 28.27 -25.41 13.72
CA ALA A 443 28.44 -25.59 12.28
C ALA A 443 27.95 -24.35 11.52
N THR A 444 28.70 -23.91 10.51
CA THR A 444 28.38 -22.70 9.73
C THR A 444 27.60 -22.97 8.45
N LEU A 445 27.64 -24.22 7.98
CA LEU A 445 26.84 -24.73 6.89
C LEU A 445 26.21 -26.04 7.35
N SER A 446 24.89 -26.11 7.25
CA SER A 446 24.12 -27.26 7.69
C SER A 446 22.98 -27.56 6.73
N PHE A 447 22.35 -28.72 6.89
CA PHE A 447 21.15 -29.07 6.15
C PHE A 447 20.14 -29.84 7.00
N PHE A 448 18.93 -29.94 6.49
CA PHE A 448 17.92 -30.89 6.94
C PHE A 448 17.11 -31.40 5.74
N PRO A 449 16.39 -32.54 5.86
CA PRO A 449 15.57 -33.05 4.78
C PRO A 449 14.52 -32.04 4.34
N ARG A 450 14.29 -31.91 3.02
CA ARG A 450 13.27 -31.00 2.49
C ARG A 450 11.84 -31.43 2.83
N ASN A 451 11.61 -32.74 2.93
CA ASN A 451 10.31 -33.30 3.27
C ASN A 451 10.15 -33.46 4.80
N VAL A 452 10.00 -32.33 5.49
CA VAL A 452 9.69 -32.28 6.93
C VAL A 452 8.23 -31.90 7.15
N PRO A 453 7.63 -32.28 8.29
CA PRO A 453 6.31 -31.78 8.67
C PRO A 453 6.29 -30.25 8.72
N LEU A 454 5.23 -29.63 8.20
CA LEU A 454 5.10 -28.17 8.17
C LEU A 454 5.10 -27.57 9.57
N GLY A 455 5.85 -26.49 9.76
CA GLY A 455 5.98 -25.79 11.03
C GLY A 455 6.80 -26.55 12.08
N SER A 456 7.48 -27.62 11.70
CA SER A 456 8.40 -28.35 12.57
C SER A 456 9.72 -27.59 12.83
N ASN A 457 10.49 -28.09 13.79
CA ASN A 457 11.79 -27.56 14.22
C ASN A 457 12.89 -28.62 13.97
N PRO A 458 13.23 -28.96 12.70
CA PRO A 458 14.21 -30.00 12.43
C PRO A 458 15.60 -29.61 12.98
N LYS A 459 16.34 -30.62 13.46
CA LYS A 459 17.73 -30.45 13.89
C LYS A 459 18.64 -30.32 12.68
N LEU A 460 19.52 -29.32 12.72
CA LEU A 460 20.49 -29.03 11.68
C LEU A 460 21.65 -30.03 11.72
N GLN A 461 21.95 -30.66 10.58
CA GLN A 461 23.10 -31.54 10.42
C GLN A 461 24.24 -30.80 9.72
N ALA A 462 25.44 -30.87 10.28
CA ALA A 462 26.61 -30.22 9.70
C ALA A 462 26.92 -30.77 8.31
N TYR A 463 27.23 -29.88 7.36
CA TYR A 463 27.57 -30.25 5.99
C TYR A 463 29.04 -29.92 5.64
N PRO A 464 29.75 -30.81 4.92
CA PRO A 464 29.36 -32.19 4.58
C PRO A 464 29.49 -33.14 5.78
N SER A 465 30.29 -32.76 6.80
CA SER A 465 30.43 -33.48 8.06
C SER A 465 30.89 -32.53 9.17
N TRP A 466 30.86 -32.96 10.42
CA TRP A 466 31.30 -32.17 11.58
C TRP A 466 32.80 -31.79 11.52
N ASP A 467 33.65 -32.59 10.87
CA ASP A 467 35.08 -32.33 10.72
C ASP A 467 35.39 -31.10 9.86
N TRP A 468 34.43 -30.64 9.07
CA TRP A 468 34.53 -29.39 8.30
C TRP A 468 34.29 -28.14 9.12
N HIS A 469 33.86 -28.29 10.38
CA HIS A 469 33.43 -27.18 11.25
C HIS A 469 34.32 -27.02 12.49
N GLY A 470 35.61 -27.39 12.41
CA GLY A 470 36.59 -27.25 13.50
C GLY A 470 36.64 -25.84 14.13
N ALA A 471 36.36 -24.79 13.35
CA ALA A 471 36.28 -23.42 13.87
C ALA A 471 35.20 -23.24 14.96
N GLY A 472 34.17 -24.09 15.00
CA GLY A 472 33.17 -24.13 16.08
C GLY A 472 33.72 -24.69 17.41
N LYS A 473 34.90 -25.31 17.39
CA LYS A 473 35.69 -25.73 18.57
C LYS A 473 36.83 -24.74 18.88
N GLY A 474 37.01 -23.71 18.05
CA GLY A 474 38.18 -22.81 18.10
C GLY A 474 39.38 -23.31 17.27
N GLU A 475 39.23 -24.39 16.51
CA GLU A 475 40.29 -24.94 15.66
C GLU A 475 40.22 -24.30 14.26
N ILE A 476 41.11 -23.35 13.98
CA ILE A 476 41.14 -22.65 12.69
C ILE A 476 41.93 -23.47 11.66
N ASN A 477 41.23 -23.93 10.62
CA ASN A 477 41.82 -24.56 9.45
C ASN A 477 41.23 -23.95 8.17
N CYS A 478 42.03 -23.16 7.45
CA CYS A 478 41.55 -22.42 6.29
C CYS A 478 41.19 -23.30 5.08
N THR A 479 41.56 -24.58 5.06
CA THR A 479 41.09 -25.54 4.04
C THR A 479 39.66 -26.01 4.30
N ARG A 480 39.13 -25.79 5.51
CA ARG A 480 37.77 -26.11 5.95
C ARG A 480 36.90 -24.85 6.07
N LEU A 481 35.67 -25.00 6.56
CA LEU A 481 34.69 -23.90 6.62
C LEU A 481 34.83 -23.05 7.90
N ILE A 482 34.94 -21.74 7.73
CA ILE A 482 35.14 -20.77 8.80
C ILE A 482 33.87 -19.96 9.08
N SER A 483 33.21 -19.38 8.07
CA SER A 483 32.01 -18.57 8.30
C SER A 483 31.25 -18.40 6.98
N VAL A 484 30.28 -19.28 6.76
CA VAL A 484 29.50 -19.32 5.51
C VAL A 484 28.31 -18.39 5.62
N TYR A 485 28.25 -17.40 4.72
CA TYR A 485 27.16 -16.42 4.66
C TYR A 485 26.07 -16.79 3.66
N ARG A 486 26.47 -17.37 2.52
CA ARG A 486 25.57 -17.66 1.41
C ARG A 486 25.99 -18.90 0.66
N THR A 487 24.99 -19.60 0.13
CA THR A 487 25.15 -20.71 -0.79
C THR A 487 24.25 -20.53 -2.00
N ARG A 488 24.70 -20.98 -3.18
CA ARG A 488 23.88 -21.05 -4.39
C ARG A 488 24.04 -22.38 -5.10
N LEU A 489 22.94 -22.89 -5.65
CA LEU A 489 22.89 -24.11 -6.44
C LEU A 489 23.00 -23.77 -7.93
N ASP A 490 23.88 -24.46 -8.65
CA ASP A 490 23.98 -24.32 -10.10
C ASP A 490 23.13 -25.35 -10.87
N ARG A 491 23.15 -25.31 -12.20
CA ARG A 491 22.41 -26.27 -13.03
C ARG A 491 22.90 -27.71 -12.93
N CYS A 492 24.13 -27.93 -12.46
CA CYS A 492 24.81 -29.23 -12.33
C CYS A 492 24.63 -29.90 -10.96
N ASP A 493 23.80 -29.34 -10.08
CA ASP A 493 23.66 -29.77 -8.68
C ASP A 493 24.96 -29.63 -7.87
N ARG A 494 25.72 -28.57 -8.13
CA ARG A 494 26.87 -28.20 -7.31
C ARG A 494 26.49 -27.05 -6.39
N LEU A 495 26.89 -27.15 -5.13
CA LEU A 495 26.66 -26.13 -4.12
C LEU A 495 27.88 -25.22 -4.03
N TRP A 496 27.71 -23.98 -4.47
CA TRP A 496 28.70 -22.92 -4.38
C TRP A 496 28.58 -22.24 -3.02
N VAL A 497 29.62 -22.33 -2.20
CA VAL A 497 29.62 -21.90 -0.79
C VAL A 497 30.57 -20.73 -0.61
N VAL A 498 30.04 -19.57 -0.24
CA VAL A 498 30.85 -18.38 0.10
C VAL A 498 31.20 -18.41 1.58
N ASP A 499 32.47 -18.63 1.86
CA ASP A 499 33.05 -18.58 3.19
C ASP A 499 33.84 -17.27 3.35
N ALA A 500 33.38 -16.41 4.25
CA ALA A 500 33.98 -15.11 4.47
C ALA A 500 35.32 -15.18 5.21
N GLY A 501 35.63 -16.29 5.91
CA GLY A 501 36.87 -16.40 6.68
C GLY A 501 36.94 -15.53 7.95
N VAL A 502 35.82 -14.92 8.34
CA VAL A 502 35.71 -14.00 9.50
C VAL A 502 34.89 -14.63 10.63
N MET A 503 35.47 -14.65 11.82
CA MET A 503 34.82 -15.00 13.08
C MET A 503 34.28 -13.73 13.76
N THR A 504 33.24 -13.89 14.57
CA THR A 504 32.69 -12.84 15.45
C THR A 504 32.48 -11.50 14.74
N SER A 505 31.97 -11.55 13.51
CA SER A 505 31.94 -10.41 12.57
C SER A 505 31.15 -9.19 13.03
N ILE A 506 30.25 -9.32 14.02
CA ILE A 506 29.51 -8.18 14.60
C ILE A 506 29.95 -7.80 16.02
N ASP A 507 30.84 -8.58 16.64
CA ASP A 507 31.36 -8.30 17.98
C ASP A 507 32.71 -7.58 17.89
N ASP A 508 33.74 -8.26 17.39
CA ASP A 508 35.11 -7.73 17.30
C ASP A 508 35.74 -7.86 15.91
N PHE A 509 35.04 -8.48 14.95
CA PHE A 509 35.50 -8.68 13.56
C PHE A 509 36.89 -9.31 13.49
N MET A 510 36.97 -10.65 13.57
CA MET A 510 38.22 -11.40 13.50
C MET A 510 38.40 -12.13 12.15
N PRO A 511 39.10 -11.55 11.16
CA PRO A 511 39.57 -12.29 9.99
C PRO A 511 40.61 -13.33 10.41
N VAL A 512 40.28 -14.61 10.25
CA VAL A 512 41.18 -15.72 10.58
C VAL A 512 41.67 -16.47 9.34
N CYS A 513 40.95 -16.34 8.22
CA CYS A 513 41.31 -16.89 6.93
C CYS A 513 40.93 -15.91 5.80
N PRO A 514 41.59 -15.96 4.63
CA PRO A 514 41.11 -15.26 3.44
C PRO A 514 39.71 -15.75 3.04
N PRO A 515 38.83 -14.87 2.53
CA PRO A 515 37.57 -15.28 1.92
C PRO A 515 37.82 -16.28 0.77
N LYS A 516 36.93 -17.26 0.65
CA LYS A 516 37.03 -18.31 -0.38
C LYS A 516 35.65 -18.76 -0.84
N VAL A 517 35.62 -19.36 -2.04
CA VAL A 517 34.46 -20.12 -2.50
C VAL A 517 34.82 -21.61 -2.54
N VAL A 518 33.97 -22.44 -1.94
CA VAL A 518 34.12 -23.89 -1.95
C VAL A 518 32.95 -24.48 -2.72
N VAL A 519 33.22 -25.37 -3.67
CA VAL A 519 32.19 -25.98 -4.52
C VAL A 519 32.08 -27.46 -4.17
N PHE A 520 30.90 -27.87 -3.73
CA PHE A 520 30.58 -29.26 -3.42
C PHE A 520 29.73 -29.87 -4.54
N ASP A 521 30.08 -31.08 -4.97
CA ASP A 521 29.16 -31.90 -5.77
C ASP A 521 28.13 -32.55 -4.85
N LEU A 522 26.85 -32.21 -5.00
CA LEU A 522 25.80 -32.72 -4.11
C LEU A 522 25.46 -34.20 -4.33
N LYS A 523 25.99 -34.84 -5.38
CA LYS A 523 25.83 -36.28 -5.61
C LYS A 523 26.78 -37.09 -4.73
N THR A 524 27.99 -36.60 -4.55
CA THR A 524 29.07 -37.28 -3.81
C THR A 524 29.36 -36.64 -2.44
N ASP A 525 28.80 -35.44 -2.21
CA ASP A 525 29.09 -34.57 -1.07
C ASP A 525 30.59 -34.29 -0.89
N GLN A 526 31.34 -34.32 -1.99
CA GLN A 526 32.77 -34.03 -2.03
C GLN A 526 33.03 -32.64 -2.59
N VAL A 527 34.14 -32.03 -2.15
CA VAL A 527 34.62 -30.81 -2.76
C VAL A 527 35.23 -31.10 -4.12
N ILE A 528 34.78 -30.33 -5.11
CA ILE A 528 35.27 -30.41 -6.49
C ILE A 528 36.08 -29.17 -6.90
N ARG A 529 35.94 -28.06 -6.17
CA ARG A 529 36.72 -26.83 -6.42
C ARG A 529 36.90 -26.00 -5.17
N HIS A 530 38.09 -25.43 -5.03
CA HIS A 530 38.40 -24.35 -4.09
C HIS A 530 38.83 -23.13 -4.90
N VAL A 531 38.13 -22.01 -4.71
CA VAL A 531 38.47 -20.73 -5.30
C VAL A 531 39.02 -19.84 -4.19
N THR A 532 40.23 -19.34 -4.40
CA THR A 532 40.88 -18.37 -3.51
C THR A 532 41.05 -17.06 -4.26
N PHE A 533 40.85 -15.95 -3.56
CA PHE A 533 40.93 -14.63 -4.16
C PHE A 533 42.31 -14.00 -3.92
N PRO A 534 42.92 -13.41 -4.95
CA PRO A 534 44.20 -12.74 -4.81
C PRO A 534 44.02 -11.45 -3.98
N ARG A 535 45.09 -10.97 -3.33
CA ARG A 535 44.97 -9.90 -2.33
C ARG A 535 44.46 -8.58 -2.93
N GLU A 536 44.72 -8.34 -4.20
CA GLU A 536 44.45 -7.09 -4.92
C GLU A 536 42.94 -6.83 -5.08
N VAL A 537 42.14 -7.90 -5.11
CA VAL A 537 40.68 -7.81 -5.27
C VAL A 537 39.94 -7.73 -3.92
N LEU A 538 40.67 -7.96 -2.82
CA LEU A 538 40.18 -7.88 -1.45
C LEU A 538 40.56 -6.55 -0.78
N ARG A 539 39.91 -6.25 0.33
CA ARG A 539 40.21 -5.15 1.25
C ARG A 539 40.51 -5.73 2.63
N PRO A 540 41.24 -5.00 3.50
CA PRO A 540 41.55 -5.48 4.85
C PRO A 540 40.31 -5.90 5.67
N ASP A 541 39.19 -5.23 5.42
CA ASP A 541 37.88 -5.40 6.03
C ASP A 541 36.88 -6.14 5.13
N SER A 542 37.33 -6.81 4.05
CA SER A 542 36.44 -7.54 3.15
C SER A 542 35.58 -8.57 3.89
N LEU A 543 34.27 -8.53 3.64
CA LEU A 543 33.29 -9.46 4.14
C LEU A 543 32.34 -9.85 3.01
N LEU A 544 32.59 -11.00 2.37
CA LEU A 544 31.76 -11.50 1.27
C LEU A 544 30.48 -12.14 1.83
N THR A 545 29.32 -11.54 1.57
CA THR A 545 28.05 -11.91 2.26
C THR A 545 26.97 -12.49 1.34
N ASN A 546 27.08 -12.31 0.03
CA ASN A 546 26.09 -12.76 -0.94
C ASN A 546 26.75 -13.13 -2.27
N VAL A 547 26.09 -13.99 -3.04
CA VAL A 547 26.56 -14.45 -4.35
C VAL A 547 25.39 -14.81 -5.27
N VAL A 548 25.59 -14.60 -6.56
CA VAL A 548 24.77 -15.19 -7.62
C VAL A 548 25.68 -15.88 -8.64
N VAL A 549 25.18 -16.96 -9.24
CA VAL A 549 25.86 -17.71 -10.30
C VAL A 549 25.24 -17.31 -11.63
N ASP A 550 26.06 -16.86 -12.56
CA ASP A 550 25.67 -16.53 -13.93
C ASP A 550 26.16 -17.64 -14.88
N GLU A 551 25.19 -18.40 -15.37
CA GLU A 551 25.38 -19.56 -16.25
C GLU A 551 24.99 -19.25 -17.71
N VAL A 552 24.69 -17.99 -18.06
CA VAL A 552 24.10 -17.64 -19.37
C VAL A 552 25.07 -17.91 -20.51
N SER A 553 26.34 -17.53 -20.35
CA SER A 553 27.40 -17.76 -21.35
C SER A 553 28.18 -19.06 -21.13
N ALA A 554 27.89 -19.79 -20.04
CA ALA A 554 28.65 -20.96 -19.62
C ALA A 554 28.38 -22.16 -20.53
N LYS A 555 29.43 -22.81 -21.02
CA LYS A 555 29.37 -24.04 -21.84
C LYS A 555 29.45 -25.29 -20.96
N THR A 556 30.15 -25.21 -19.84
CA THR A 556 30.25 -26.24 -18.83
C THR A 556 29.66 -25.73 -17.50
N CYS A 557 29.85 -26.45 -16.41
CA CYS A 557 29.51 -25.95 -15.07
C CYS A 557 30.74 -25.39 -14.34
N ASP A 558 31.88 -25.33 -15.03
CA ASP A 558 33.15 -24.80 -14.51
C ASP A 558 33.43 -23.38 -15.01
N ASP A 559 32.87 -22.99 -16.17
CA ASP A 559 33.07 -21.70 -16.84
C ASP A 559 31.96 -20.67 -16.56
N VAL A 560 31.38 -20.74 -15.36
CA VAL A 560 30.35 -19.80 -14.87
C VAL A 560 30.99 -18.52 -14.33
N PHE A 561 30.24 -17.41 -14.33
CA PHE A 561 30.63 -16.22 -13.59
C PHE A 561 30.00 -16.21 -12.20
N LEU A 562 30.73 -15.75 -11.19
CA LEU A 562 30.17 -15.40 -9.89
C LEU A 562 30.21 -13.90 -9.69
N TYR A 563 29.12 -13.33 -9.19
CA TYR A 563 29.09 -11.97 -8.67
C TYR A 563 28.86 -12.04 -7.17
N MET A 564 29.79 -11.48 -6.39
CA MET A 564 29.78 -11.52 -4.93
C MET A 564 29.80 -10.11 -4.35
N THR A 565 28.94 -9.85 -3.38
CA THR A 565 28.95 -8.57 -2.66
C THR A 565 29.93 -8.60 -1.51
N ASP A 566 30.76 -7.56 -1.44
CA ASP A 566 31.58 -7.27 -0.27
C ASP A 566 30.91 -6.13 0.51
N THR A 567 30.48 -6.42 1.73
CA THR A 567 29.59 -5.54 2.49
C THR A 567 30.34 -4.48 3.28
N LEU A 568 31.45 -4.86 3.91
CA LEU A 568 32.26 -3.96 4.74
C LEU A 568 33.39 -3.28 3.96
N GLY A 569 33.90 -3.91 2.91
CA GLY A 569 34.51 -3.19 1.81
C GLY A 569 33.48 -3.06 0.70
N PRO A 570 32.70 -1.96 0.57
CA PRO A 570 31.64 -1.88 -0.43
C PRO A 570 32.12 -2.10 -1.87
N GLY A 571 31.60 -3.12 -2.53
CA GLY A 571 31.93 -3.44 -3.92
C GLY A 571 31.37 -4.78 -4.38
N ILE A 572 31.48 -5.03 -5.69
CA ILE A 572 31.15 -6.34 -6.27
C ILE A 572 32.46 -6.99 -6.72
N LEU A 573 32.70 -8.20 -6.25
CA LEU A 573 33.79 -9.06 -6.66
C LEU A 573 33.28 -10.03 -7.73
N ILE A 574 33.96 -10.08 -8.86
CA ILE A 574 33.63 -10.94 -9.99
C ILE A 574 34.66 -12.06 -10.05
N PHE A 575 34.20 -13.29 -10.26
CA PHE A 575 35.04 -14.44 -10.56
C PHE A 575 34.62 -15.04 -11.90
N ASP A 576 35.60 -15.19 -12.79
CA ASP A 576 35.46 -15.87 -14.08
C ASP A 576 35.95 -17.30 -13.93
N GLY A 577 35.02 -18.26 -13.91
CA GLY A 577 35.33 -19.67 -13.79
C GLY A 577 36.10 -20.26 -14.98
N ALA A 578 36.03 -19.63 -16.15
CA ALA A 578 36.70 -20.10 -17.36
C ALA A 578 38.21 -19.84 -17.32
N THR A 579 38.61 -18.69 -16.76
CA THR A 579 40.00 -18.24 -16.71
C THR A 579 40.62 -18.30 -15.32
N ASP A 580 39.86 -18.67 -14.29
CA ASP A 580 40.25 -18.62 -12.87
C ASP A 580 40.71 -17.21 -12.44
N ARG A 581 40.18 -16.17 -13.09
CA ARG A 581 40.51 -14.77 -12.77
C ARG A 581 39.42 -14.15 -11.94
N SER A 582 39.81 -13.20 -11.09
CA SER A 582 38.88 -12.35 -10.37
C SER A 582 39.30 -10.90 -10.44
N TRP A 583 38.31 -10.02 -10.34
CA TRP A 583 38.50 -8.58 -10.26
C TRP A 583 37.37 -7.95 -9.48
N ARG A 584 37.59 -6.71 -9.06
CA ARG A 584 36.66 -5.95 -8.25
C ARG A 584 36.17 -4.74 -9.03
N VAL A 585 34.88 -4.47 -8.95
CA VAL A 585 34.28 -3.21 -9.39
C VAL A 585 33.68 -2.46 -8.21
N ILE A 586 33.69 -1.14 -8.30
CA ILE A 586 33.22 -0.25 -7.24
C ILE A 586 32.40 0.86 -7.90
N HIS A 587 31.30 1.22 -7.25
CA HIS A 587 30.50 2.39 -7.58
C HIS A 587 29.97 3.02 -6.29
N SER A 588 29.75 4.33 -6.28
CA SER A 588 29.31 5.07 -5.08
C SER A 588 27.99 4.56 -4.51
N SER A 589 27.08 4.04 -5.34
CA SER A 589 25.82 3.42 -4.92
C SER A 589 25.97 2.10 -4.16
N MET A 590 27.18 1.53 -4.07
CA MET A 590 27.46 0.33 -3.28
C MET A 590 27.75 0.66 -1.81
N PHE A 591 28.05 1.92 -1.50
CA PHE A 591 28.33 2.39 -0.15
C PHE A 591 27.02 2.60 0.65
N PRO A 592 27.06 2.42 1.98
CA PRO A 592 25.92 2.71 2.83
C PRO A 592 25.55 4.20 2.77
N ASN A 593 24.25 4.51 2.83
CA ASN A 593 23.79 5.89 2.99
C ASN A 593 23.59 6.19 4.49
N PRO A 594 24.36 7.11 5.11
CA PRO A 594 24.23 7.44 6.53
C PRO A 594 22.81 7.88 6.92
N ASP A 595 22.09 8.57 6.04
CA ASP A 595 20.71 9.02 6.27
C ASP A 595 19.70 7.86 6.31
N GLN A 596 20.14 6.63 6.01
CA GLN A 596 19.33 5.41 5.95
C GLN A 596 19.93 4.31 6.82
N ALA A 597 20.86 4.62 7.73
CA ALA A 597 21.51 3.66 8.61
C ALA A 597 20.63 3.18 9.78
N MET A 598 19.55 3.92 10.08
CA MET A 598 18.58 3.58 11.12
C MET A 598 17.43 2.76 10.56
N TYR A 599 17.20 1.57 11.14
CA TYR A 599 16.13 0.66 10.77
C TYR A 599 15.05 0.63 11.84
N THR A 600 13.79 0.53 11.43
CA THR A 600 12.64 0.37 12.33
C THR A 600 11.87 -0.89 11.95
N ILE A 601 11.73 -1.82 12.90
CA ILE A 601 10.93 -3.04 12.75
C ILE A 601 10.03 -3.15 13.98
N GLY A 602 8.73 -2.94 13.79
CA GLY A 602 7.79 -2.82 14.91
C GLY A 602 8.16 -1.65 15.81
N SER A 603 8.38 -1.91 17.11
CA SER A 603 8.81 -0.90 18.08
C SER A 603 10.32 -0.79 18.26
N ASP A 604 11.10 -1.73 17.68
CA ASP A 604 12.54 -1.78 17.85
C ASP A 604 13.24 -0.94 16.78
N THR A 605 14.28 -0.21 17.18
CA THR A 605 15.16 0.53 16.30
C THR A 605 16.61 0.10 16.52
N PHE A 606 17.38 0.03 15.45
CA PHE A 606 18.80 -0.30 15.50
C PHE A 606 19.53 0.35 14.32
N GLU A 607 20.82 0.58 14.48
CA GLU A 607 21.69 1.18 13.46
C GLU A 607 22.61 0.12 12.86
N PHE A 608 22.73 0.11 11.54
CA PHE A 608 23.62 -0.80 10.80
C PHE A 608 24.07 -0.15 9.50
N LEU A 609 25.36 0.18 9.41
CA LEU A 609 25.93 0.94 8.29
C LEU A 609 26.53 0.03 7.22
N ASP A 610 25.79 -1.00 6.82
CA ASP A 610 26.24 -1.99 5.85
C ASP A 610 26.09 -1.49 4.40
N GLY A 611 27.15 -1.70 3.61
CA GLY A 611 27.17 -1.44 2.18
C GLY A 611 26.37 -2.47 1.38
N VAL A 612 26.79 -2.71 0.14
CA VAL A 612 26.13 -3.66 -0.78
C VAL A 612 25.99 -5.06 -0.14
N VAL A 613 24.75 -5.56 -0.12
CA VAL A 613 24.39 -6.88 0.45
C VAL A 613 23.37 -7.58 -0.44
N GLY A 614 22.25 -6.91 -0.75
CA GLY A 614 21.22 -7.49 -1.60
C GLY A 614 21.74 -7.64 -3.02
N LEU A 615 21.62 -8.84 -3.58
CA LEU A 615 22.13 -9.17 -4.91
C LEU A 615 21.20 -10.20 -5.57
N THR A 616 20.82 -9.94 -6.81
CA THR A 616 20.09 -10.91 -7.65
C THR A 616 20.43 -10.69 -9.12
N PHE A 617 20.16 -11.69 -9.95
CA PHE A 617 20.54 -11.70 -11.36
C PHE A 617 19.32 -12.01 -12.23
N SER A 618 19.14 -11.24 -13.30
CA SER A 618 18.21 -11.52 -14.39
C SER A 618 18.99 -12.14 -15.56
N PRO A 619 18.86 -13.47 -15.79
CA PRO A 619 19.48 -14.13 -16.94
C PRO A 619 18.95 -13.61 -18.27
N LYS A 620 17.66 -13.24 -18.31
CA LYS A 620 16.97 -12.81 -19.54
C LYS A 620 17.42 -11.43 -20.01
N LEU A 621 17.68 -10.51 -19.08
CA LEU A 621 18.14 -9.16 -19.41
C LEU A 621 19.67 -9.04 -19.37
N GLY A 622 20.39 -10.01 -18.79
CA GLY A 622 21.83 -9.88 -18.55
C GLY A 622 22.15 -8.75 -17.58
N ILE A 623 21.38 -8.65 -16.49
CA ILE A 623 21.47 -7.54 -15.53
C ILE A 623 21.59 -8.09 -14.11
N VAL A 624 22.53 -7.54 -13.35
CA VAL A 624 22.63 -7.75 -11.91
C VAL A 624 21.94 -6.59 -11.18
N TYR A 625 20.96 -6.92 -10.36
CA TYR A 625 20.31 -5.98 -9.44
C TYR A 625 20.97 -6.07 -8.07
N TYR A 626 21.22 -4.93 -7.45
CA TYR A 626 21.82 -4.89 -6.13
C TYR A 626 21.33 -3.72 -5.28
N GLN A 627 21.55 -3.83 -3.97
CA GLN A 627 21.29 -2.76 -3.02
C GLN A 627 22.23 -2.84 -1.81
N PRO A 628 22.73 -1.70 -1.31
CA PRO A 628 23.19 -1.59 0.07
C PRO A 628 22.12 -1.97 1.09
N LEU A 629 22.52 -2.33 2.31
CA LEU A 629 21.55 -2.50 3.38
C LEU A 629 20.99 -1.14 3.81
N ALA A 630 21.87 -0.15 4.00
CA ALA A 630 21.49 1.22 4.37
C ALA A 630 21.02 2.02 3.15
N THR A 631 19.97 1.55 2.47
CA THR A 631 19.29 2.30 1.39
C THR A 631 17.86 1.80 1.12
N ASP A 632 17.00 2.71 0.69
CA ASP A 632 15.69 2.40 0.10
C ASP A 632 15.80 2.11 -1.41
N ARG A 633 16.94 2.38 -2.06
CA ARG A 633 17.12 2.26 -3.52
C ARG A 633 17.48 0.84 -3.98
N ILE A 634 17.11 0.49 -5.21
CA ILE A 634 17.59 -0.68 -5.96
C ILE A 634 18.33 -0.18 -7.20
N PHE A 635 19.53 -0.70 -7.43
CA PHE A 635 20.38 -0.36 -8.56
C PHE A 635 20.54 -1.56 -9.49
N SER A 636 20.91 -1.30 -10.74
CA SER A 636 21.25 -2.33 -11.71
C SER A 636 22.56 -2.02 -12.43
N VAL A 637 23.24 -3.08 -12.88
CA VAL A 637 24.41 -3.03 -13.75
C VAL A 637 24.35 -4.19 -14.77
N PRO A 638 24.60 -3.94 -16.06
CA PRO A 638 24.70 -4.99 -17.07
C PRO A 638 25.85 -5.96 -16.79
N THR A 639 25.64 -7.26 -16.99
CA THR A 639 26.71 -8.26 -16.85
C THR A 639 27.82 -8.07 -17.86
N SER A 640 27.53 -7.55 -19.06
CA SER A 640 28.56 -7.21 -20.05
C SER A 640 29.61 -6.23 -19.49
N ALA A 641 29.20 -5.28 -18.64
CA ALA A 641 30.12 -4.37 -17.97
C ALA A 641 30.86 -5.03 -16.80
N LEU A 642 30.20 -5.93 -16.07
CA LEU A 642 30.84 -6.69 -14.98
C LEU A 642 31.88 -7.69 -15.51
N GLN A 643 31.59 -8.34 -16.63
CA GLN A 643 32.39 -9.39 -17.27
C GLN A 643 33.58 -8.84 -18.08
N ALA A 644 33.59 -7.54 -18.40
CA ALA A 644 34.62 -6.90 -19.23
C ALA A 644 36.02 -6.88 -18.58
N GLY A 645 36.13 -7.18 -17.27
CA GLY A 645 37.38 -7.14 -16.52
C GLY A 645 37.47 -5.94 -15.57
N PRO A 646 38.67 -5.67 -15.01
CA PRO A 646 38.91 -4.49 -14.18
C PRO A 646 38.57 -3.19 -14.92
N LEU A 647 37.91 -2.26 -14.23
CA LEU A 647 37.61 -0.94 -14.80
C LEU A 647 38.91 -0.18 -15.11
N PRO A 648 39.10 0.33 -16.34
CA PRO A 648 40.21 1.21 -16.67
C PRO A 648 40.18 2.49 -15.84
N PHE A 649 41.34 3.14 -15.70
CA PHE A 649 41.43 4.41 -14.99
C PHE A 649 40.55 5.48 -15.67
N GLY A 650 39.71 6.15 -14.87
CA GLY A 650 38.81 7.22 -15.35
C GLY A 650 37.45 6.73 -15.89
N GLU A 651 37.28 5.43 -16.11
CA GLU A 651 36.01 4.85 -16.54
C GLU A 651 35.05 4.63 -15.36
N GLN A 652 33.74 4.69 -15.63
CA GLN A 652 32.70 4.46 -14.63
C GLN A 652 31.83 3.27 -14.99
N LEU A 653 31.42 2.52 -13.98
CA LEU A 653 30.48 1.41 -14.15
C LEU A 653 29.11 1.97 -14.57
N PRO A 654 28.44 1.44 -15.61
CA PRO A 654 27.15 1.93 -16.08
C PRO A 654 26.01 1.51 -15.15
N VAL A 655 25.95 2.14 -13.99
CA VAL A 655 24.93 1.88 -12.96
C VAL A 655 23.66 2.66 -13.24
N THR A 656 22.53 1.96 -13.19
CA THR A 656 21.20 2.58 -13.30
C THR A 656 20.48 2.49 -11.97
N LEU A 657 19.90 3.61 -11.50
CA LEU A 657 18.90 3.56 -10.43
C LEU A 657 17.63 2.97 -11.02
N VAL A 658 17.24 1.78 -10.55
CA VAL A 658 15.99 1.15 -11.02
C VAL A 658 14.83 1.87 -10.35
N GLY A 659 14.85 1.95 -9.01
CA GLY A 659 13.71 2.49 -8.25
C GLY A 659 13.96 2.58 -6.75
N ARG A 660 12.92 2.96 -6.00
CA ARG A 660 12.93 3.11 -4.54
C ARG A 660 11.86 2.20 -3.92
N LYS A 661 12.25 1.52 -2.84
CA LYS A 661 11.38 0.74 -1.96
C LYS A 661 10.76 1.65 -0.90
N SER A 662 9.76 1.15 -0.19
CA SER A 662 9.11 1.85 0.93
C SER A 662 10.03 2.05 2.14
N SER A 663 10.90 1.08 2.40
CA SER A 663 11.95 1.14 3.42
C SER A 663 13.19 0.37 2.96
N GLN A 664 14.24 0.38 3.79
CA GLN A 664 15.39 -0.48 3.63
C GLN A 664 15.01 -1.96 3.70
N GLY A 665 15.87 -2.81 3.15
CA GLY A 665 15.72 -4.26 3.15
C GLY A 665 16.96 -4.89 2.51
N LEU A 666 17.12 -6.21 2.67
CA LEU A 666 18.30 -6.91 2.18
C LEU A 666 17.98 -7.87 1.03
N ALA A 667 16.95 -8.70 1.18
CA ALA A 667 16.69 -9.79 0.25
C ALA A 667 16.17 -9.26 -1.10
N LEU A 668 16.80 -9.75 -2.17
CA LEU A 668 16.39 -9.52 -3.56
C LEU A 668 16.34 -10.85 -4.29
N ALA A 669 15.29 -11.04 -5.08
CA ALA A 669 15.16 -12.11 -6.05
C ALA A 669 14.58 -11.56 -7.35
N VAL A 670 14.74 -12.29 -8.45
CA VAL A 670 14.08 -12.00 -9.72
C VAL A 670 13.27 -13.23 -10.12
N ASP A 671 12.04 -13.00 -10.54
CA ASP A 671 11.26 -14.00 -11.25
C ASP A 671 11.79 -14.12 -12.69
N PRO A 672 12.42 -15.24 -13.08
CA PRO A 672 13.02 -15.37 -14.40
C PRO A 672 11.98 -15.44 -15.54
N ARG A 673 10.69 -15.57 -15.22
CA ARG A 673 9.61 -15.63 -16.22
C ARG A 673 9.37 -14.28 -16.88
N ASP A 674 9.37 -13.23 -16.08
CA ASP A 674 9.02 -11.88 -16.55
C ASP A 674 10.01 -10.79 -16.10
N ASP A 675 11.03 -11.11 -15.30
CA ASP A 675 11.99 -10.19 -14.70
C ASP A 675 11.43 -9.31 -13.57
N THR A 676 10.32 -9.72 -12.96
CA THR A 676 9.80 -9.08 -11.76
C THR A 676 10.79 -9.21 -10.61
N ILE A 677 11.18 -8.09 -10.02
CA ILE A 677 12.02 -8.03 -8.82
C ILE A 677 11.15 -8.30 -7.59
N ILE A 678 11.57 -9.23 -6.74
CA ILE A 678 10.93 -9.56 -5.47
C ILE A 678 11.85 -9.14 -4.33
N PHE A 679 11.30 -8.44 -3.35
CA PHE A 679 12.07 -7.87 -2.24
C PHE A 679 11.25 -7.83 -0.96
N SER A 680 11.92 -7.57 0.17
CA SER A 680 11.27 -7.46 1.48
C SER A 680 11.73 -6.20 2.21
N PRO A 681 10.87 -5.17 2.28
CA PRO A 681 11.18 -3.98 3.06
C PRO A 681 10.91 -4.25 4.55
N PHE A 682 11.87 -3.88 5.40
CA PHE A 682 11.89 -4.22 6.83
C PHE A 682 10.79 -3.51 7.63
N THR A 683 10.48 -2.26 7.33
CA THR A 683 9.49 -1.50 8.11
C THR A 683 8.07 -2.00 7.86
N GLU A 684 7.74 -2.35 6.62
CA GLU A 684 6.41 -2.86 6.27
C GLU A 684 6.24 -4.36 6.58
N THR A 685 7.30 -5.11 6.85
CA THR A 685 7.24 -6.55 7.17
C THR A 685 6.44 -7.35 6.12
N ALA A 686 6.80 -7.13 4.85
CA ALA A 686 6.10 -7.69 3.69
C ALA A 686 7.08 -8.34 2.71
N ILE A 687 6.54 -9.16 1.81
CA ILE A 687 7.18 -9.54 0.55
C ILE A 687 6.47 -8.79 -0.55
N ALA A 688 7.20 -7.98 -1.29
CA ALA A 688 6.69 -7.18 -2.40
C ALA A 688 7.33 -7.63 -3.71
N SER A 689 6.62 -7.41 -4.81
CA SER A 689 7.12 -7.60 -6.16
C SER A 689 6.94 -6.34 -6.97
N TRP A 690 7.87 -6.08 -7.87
CA TRP A 690 7.86 -4.94 -8.76
C TRP A 690 8.46 -5.31 -10.11
N GLN A 691 7.68 -5.10 -11.17
CA GLN A 691 8.08 -5.29 -12.54
C GLN A 691 8.61 -3.96 -13.11
N PRO A 692 9.93 -3.78 -13.32
CA PRO A 692 10.49 -2.48 -13.67
C PRO A 692 9.97 -1.90 -15.00
N GLN A 693 9.64 -2.77 -15.97
CA GLN A 693 9.23 -2.33 -17.31
C GLN A 693 7.78 -1.83 -17.37
N THR A 694 6.86 -2.53 -16.72
CA THR A 694 5.44 -2.15 -16.67
C THR A 694 5.10 -1.28 -15.47
N ASN A 695 6.08 -1.12 -14.56
CA ASN A 695 5.92 -0.53 -13.23
C ASN A 695 4.82 -1.21 -12.37
N GLN A 696 4.44 -2.44 -12.69
CA GLN A 696 3.44 -3.19 -11.93
C GLN A 696 4.02 -3.59 -10.57
N GLN A 697 3.34 -3.21 -9.48
CA GLN A 697 3.76 -3.52 -8.11
C GLN A 697 2.68 -4.34 -7.40
N ARG A 698 3.10 -5.30 -6.56
CA ARG A 698 2.17 -6.15 -5.79
C ARG A 698 2.79 -6.49 -4.43
N ILE A 699 1.96 -6.54 -3.39
CA ILE A 699 2.32 -7.21 -2.15
C ILE A 699 1.99 -8.69 -2.30
N LEU A 700 3.01 -9.54 -2.23
CA LEU A 700 2.88 -10.99 -2.36
C LEU A 700 2.51 -11.66 -1.03
N ALA A 701 3.03 -11.13 0.08
CA ALA A 701 2.69 -11.57 1.42
C ALA A 701 2.91 -10.43 2.43
N TYR A 702 2.15 -10.41 3.51
CA TYR A 702 2.31 -9.46 4.62
C TYR A 702 2.11 -10.18 5.95
N SER A 703 3.04 -10.00 6.88
CA SER A 703 2.91 -10.54 8.23
C SER A 703 3.89 -9.85 9.19
N PRO A 704 3.42 -8.94 10.07
CA PRO A 704 4.28 -8.24 11.03
C PRO A 704 4.85 -9.16 12.12
N GLU A 705 4.28 -10.35 12.26
CA GLU A 705 4.80 -11.40 13.13
C GLU A 705 5.88 -12.24 12.44
N LYS A 706 5.64 -12.68 11.19
CA LYS A 706 6.49 -13.67 10.51
C LYS A 706 7.59 -13.06 9.64
N LEU A 707 7.41 -11.86 9.11
CA LEU A 707 8.27 -11.23 8.09
C LEU A 707 9.04 -10.02 8.65
N GLN A 708 9.60 -10.12 9.86
CA GLN A 708 10.26 -9.01 10.53
C GLN A 708 11.60 -8.64 9.89
N PHE A 709 12.54 -9.59 9.78
CA PHE A 709 13.81 -9.40 9.10
C PHE A 709 14.04 -10.53 8.10
N THR A 710 13.70 -10.27 6.84
CA THR A 710 13.83 -11.24 5.75
C THR A 710 15.23 -11.17 5.16
N ALA A 711 16.02 -12.23 5.36
CA ALA A 711 17.44 -12.27 5.00
C ALA A 711 17.76 -13.11 3.76
N ASP A 712 16.78 -13.85 3.22
CA ASP A 712 16.91 -14.43 1.89
C ASP A 712 15.52 -14.60 1.26
N ILE A 713 15.48 -14.40 -0.06
CA ILE A 713 14.36 -14.74 -0.93
C ILE A 713 14.97 -15.44 -2.12
N LEU A 714 14.48 -16.62 -2.47
CA LEU A 714 14.92 -17.33 -3.68
C LEU A 714 13.76 -18.09 -4.31
N LEU A 715 13.84 -18.27 -5.63
CA LEU A 715 12.92 -19.14 -6.35
C LEU A 715 13.55 -20.52 -6.45
N ALA A 716 12.90 -21.51 -5.81
CA ALA A 716 13.46 -22.85 -5.73
C ALA A 716 13.25 -23.61 -7.05
N LYS A 717 14.35 -23.92 -7.76
CA LYS A 717 14.37 -24.71 -9.01
C LYS A 717 13.55 -25.98 -8.90
N TYR A 718 13.73 -26.72 -7.81
CA TYR A 718 13.08 -28.02 -7.58
C TYR A 718 11.72 -27.92 -6.89
N ASP A 719 11.09 -26.75 -6.83
CA ASP A 719 9.78 -26.53 -6.20
C ASP A 719 8.83 -25.72 -7.10
N ASN A 720 8.84 -25.99 -8.40
CA ASN A 720 8.03 -25.30 -9.41
C ASN A 720 8.21 -23.77 -9.41
N GLY A 721 9.40 -23.29 -9.01
CA GLY A 721 9.68 -21.85 -8.92
C GLY A 721 8.89 -21.14 -7.81
N ASN A 722 8.36 -21.86 -6.81
CA ASN A 722 7.78 -21.23 -5.63
C ASN A 722 8.83 -20.36 -4.93
N ILE A 723 8.35 -19.29 -4.30
CA ILE A 723 9.21 -18.33 -3.61
C ILE A 723 9.44 -18.83 -2.19
N TRP A 724 10.70 -19.06 -1.85
CA TRP A 724 11.15 -19.43 -0.51
C TRP A 724 11.70 -18.21 0.20
N ILE A 725 11.32 -18.07 1.46
CA ILE A 725 11.55 -16.88 2.27
C ILE A 725 12.19 -17.34 3.58
N MET A 726 13.33 -16.75 3.91
CA MET A 726 13.95 -16.90 5.22
C MET A 726 13.80 -15.60 6.00
N SER A 727 13.16 -15.69 7.16
CA SER A 727 12.90 -14.55 8.03
C SER A 727 13.30 -14.87 9.47
N SER A 728 13.88 -13.89 10.14
CA SER A 728 14.26 -13.97 11.54
C SER A 728 13.88 -12.71 12.31
N ARG A 729 14.16 -12.71 13.62
CA ARG A 729 14.15 -11.51 14.45
C ARG A 729 15.57 -10.96 14.65
N PHE A 730 16.28 -10.75 13.54
CA PHE A 730 17.67 -10.30 13.56
C PHE A 730 17.89 -9.03 14.40
N HIS A 731 16.98 -8.05 14.32
CA HIS A 731 17.06 -6.83 15.14
C HIS A 731 17.13 -7.12 16.65
N LYS A 732 16.39 -8.13 17.14
CA LYS A 732 16.47 -8.56 18.54
C LYS A 732 17.76 -9.31 18.85
N PHE A 733 18.25 -10.12 17.91
CA PHE A 733 19.54 -10.80 18.02
C PHE A 733 20.70 -9.77 18.08
N PHE A 734 20.65 -8.76 17.22
CA PHE A 734 21.62 -7.67 17.20
C PHE A 734 21.63 -6.91 18.53
N LEU A 735 20.44 -6.54 19.03
CA LEU A 735 20.26 -5.84 20.31
C LEU A 735 20.47 -6.71 21.56
N ARG A 736 20.78 -8.02 21.43
CA ARG A 736 20.87 -9.01 22.52
C ARG A 736 19.58 -9.10 23.38
N ARG A 737 18.42 -9.08 22.72
CA ARG A 737 17.06 -9.10 23.32
C ARG A 737 16.16 -10.23 22.78
N ILE A 738 16.74 -11.34 22.35
CA ILE A 738 15.96 -12.50 21.87
C ILE A 738 15.16 -13.12 23.03
N ASP A 739 13.87 -13.38 22.82
CA ASP A 739 13.02 -14.14 23.75
C ASP A 739 12.92 -15.58 23.25
N ASN A 740 13.51 -16.52 24.00
CA ASN A 740 13.53 -17.95 23.66
C ASN A 740 12.18 -18.65 23.82
N ARG A 741 11.18 -17.98 24.41
CA ARG A 741 9.80 -18.49 24.51
C ARG A 741 8.97 -18.20 23.25
N GLN A 742 9.52 -17.43 22.32
CA GLN A 742 8.86 -17.05 21.07
C GLN A 742 9.57 -17.65 19.86
N ILE A 743 8.84 -17.82 18.75
CA ILE A 743 9.43 -18.23 17.48
C ILE A 743 10.18 -17.04 16.86
N ASN A 744 11.50 -17.18 16.72
CA ASN A 744 12.39 -16.12 16.24
C ASN A 744 12.88 -16.35 14.82
N ILE A 745 12.84 -17.58 14.30
CA ILE A 745 13.41 -17.94 13.01
C ILE A 745 12.41 -18.79 12.23
N ARG A 746 12.23 -18.49 10.94
CA ARG A 746 11.26 -19.15 10.05
C ARG A 746 11.84 -19.34 8.65
N ILE A 747 11.64 -20.54 8.10
CA ILE A 747 11.73 -20.81 6.67
C ILE A 747 10.30 -21.03 6.16
N MET A 748 9.92 -20.23 5.18
CA MET A 748 8.56 -20.18 4.65
C MET A 748 8.57 -20.36 3.14
N ARG A 749 7.44 -20.80 2.61
CA ARG A 749 7.20 -20.95 1.20
C ARG A 749 5.92 -20.22 0.83
N LEU A 750 6.01 -19.36 -0.17
CA LEU A 750 4.86 -18.78 -0.83
C LEU A 750 4.51 -19.65 -2.04
N LYS A 751 3.38 -20.35 -1.97
CA LYS A 751 2.86 -21.10 -3.12
C LYS A 751 2.14 -20.14 -4.06
N ALA A 752 2.56 -20.10 -5.31
CA ALA A 752 1.68 -19.62 -6.37
C ALA A 752 0.54 -20.65 -6.53
N ASP A 753 -0.72 -20.22 -6.63
CA ASP A 753 -1.83 -21.14 -6.87
C ASP A 753 -1.68 -21.83 -8.24
N ASN A 754 -1.04 -22.98 -8.24
CA ASN A 754 -1.08 -23.94 -9.33
C ASN A 754 -2.20 -24.95 -9.05
N GLN A 755 -3.43 -24.64 -9.48
CA GLN A 755 -4.39 -25.67 -9.87
C GLN A 755 -5.15 -25.25 -11.11
N ALA A 756 -4.87 -25.97 -12.20
CA ALA A 756 -5.66 -26.02 -13.40
C ALA A 756 -7.11 -26.47 -13.09
N LEU A 757 -8.04 -25.86 -13.81
CA LEU A 757 -9.39 -26.32 -14.20
C LEU A 757 -9.87 -27.67 -13.62
N VAL A 758 -10.71 -27.63 -12.59
CA VAL A 758 -11.80 -28.60 -12.38
C VAL A 758 -13.01 -27.86 -11.75
N PRO A 759 -14.21 -27.91 -12.35
CA PRO A 759 -15.41 -27.37 -11.74
C PRO A 759 -16.04 -28.43 -10.83
N THR A 760 -16.08 -28.20 -9.52
CA THR A 760 -16.94 -28.97 -8.62
C THR A 760 -17.72 -28.04 -7.68
N LEU A 761 -19.04 -28.10 -7.88
CA LEU A 761 -20.09 -27.65 -6.98
C LEU A 761 -19.87 -28.21 -5.57
N PHE A 762 -19.83 -27.35 -4.55
CA PHE A 762 -20.31 -27.72 -3.22
C PHE A 762 -20.84 -26.48 -2.48
N ASN A 763 -22.15 -26.50 -2.26
CA ASN A 763 -22.85 -25.72 -1.24
C ASN A 763 -22.28 -26.05 0.14
N GLN A 764 -22.01 -25.03 0.95
CA GLN A 764 -22.08 -25.16 2.41
C GLN A 764 -22.48 -23.83 3.04
N GLN A 765 -23.64 -23.87 3.70
CA GLN A 765 -24.19 -22.85 4.60
C GLN A 765 -23.23 -22.57 5.76
N ILE A 766 -23.16 -21.31 6.20
CA ILE A 766 -22.82 -20.97 7.58
C ILE A 766 -23.85 -19.93 8.06
N ASP A 767 -24.53 -20.30 9.15
CA ASP A 767 -25.51 -19.54 9.92
C ASP A 767 -24.83 -18.39 10.73
N PRO A 768 -25.59 -17.37 11.18
CA PRO A 768 -25.09 -16.11 11.69
C PRO A 768 -24.88 -16.13 13.21
N TYR A 769 -23.88 -15.39 13.68
CA TYR A 769 -23.87 -14.87 15.06
C TYR A 769 -23.88 -13.35 15.04
N LEU A 770 -25.06 -12.81 15.31
CA LEU A 770 -25.35 -11.45 15.76
C LEU A 770 -25.37 -11.49 17.30
N GLN A 771 -24.68 -10.54 17.95
CA GLN A 771 -25.19 -9.71 19.06
C GLN A 771 -24.04 -9.00 19.76
N PHE A 772 -24.06 -7.66 19.81
CA PHE A 772 -23.98 -6.87 21.05
C PHE A 772 -24.41 -5.42 20.75
N TYR A 773 -25.03 -4.79 21.75
CA TYR A 773 -25.54 -3.40 21.83
C TYR A 773 -26.99 -3.14 21.43
N ASN A 774 -27.90 -3.54 22.32
CA ASN A 774 -29.11 -2.79 22.67
C ASN A 774 -29.02 -2.45 24.17
N ASN A 775 -29.05 -1.15 24.49
CA ASN A 775 -29.60 -0.52 25.70
C ASN A 775 -28.87 0.78 25.99
N THR A 776 -29.45 1.93 25.62
CA THR A 776 -29.68 3.07 26.52
C THR A 776 -30.34 4.22 25.75
N LEU A 777 -31.62 4.47 26.03
CA LEU A 777 -32.17 5.71 26.58
C LEU A 777 -33.67 5.78 26.25
N GLY A 778 -34.47 5.60 27.31
CA GLY A 778 -35.81 6.15 27.39
C GLY A 778 -35.76 7.61 27.85
N PHE A 779 -36.85 8.30 27.51
CA PHE A 779 -37.25 9.68 27.76
C PHE A 779 -36.77 10.74 26.77
#